data_AF-A0A0W0ZK16-F1
#
_entry.id   AF-A0A0W0ZK16-F1
#
_cell.length_a   1.000
_cell.length_b   1.000
_cell.length_c   1.000
_cell.angle_alpha   90.00
_cell.angle_beta   90.00
_cell.angle_gamma   90.00
#
_symmetry.space_group_name_H-M   'P 1'
#
loop_
_entity.id
_entity.type
_entity.pdbx_description
1 polymer ?
#
loop_
_entity_poly.entity_id
_entity_poly.type
_entity_poly.pdbx_seq_one_letter_code
_entity_poly.pdbx_strand_id
1 'polypeptide(L)'
;MPYWVQGNAQQIFHAFGQDWAIAEKKDDTKIVYRDFPAVNFLGTVQQAIRHFKIWYTQSQGKYYLQGNMTAGNSAFLFGPNPLKKEGEDPDVSHTNLVRQSFSYVNDAGENCGLLVMYRKDDPTQWVMVLGKNGHAVPQDRSIFCLSSFDLSPFIKVPNSGVAVSVVPSVEPLLQQLGSTLPRSLLQHAVNGDNAINLRVQRIALLMRKLQVNEESVTLRGPIPFAELNLPALFADNLALDRIVQYKIQDEFPLSGNTLKDLLADPPSPLRQELEALQFTDDERINKSLLKIIIVFYEKGLLQQNRQLLTNRELINKFSAYMWDETQIKLIPFLIEQEYSDEEIRLILSNAAYYQALNRLIDLEPALAIEAKECFKDPAKLAELMTIHNFPDEDCKRLCLIFWVKENELGKELSVDAYQHIRAEAEAYPLMASSLVALDQTKTIDIKKLEQHVLDPHLHLQDSIKHHFAKEFEGYAALGARLYQLNTQELLAANTALFLLKKTGGITPQEYQLVLGKDNKGHALRLFLPQLAHIEDETHRKTLIKVLYAGVIGVQTQGHQVQDIKDPLQLVLAQCLRERFICVTLMQNFALMSDLKNKAAMVELAAEESERANRFRQVILQVEAQCNVISERLSSSESYQKMHGEWKGAQESYRKKLYMLAYDGLMNPHTKVRTRLQAAEKDILKIVDPQLEPGIYKDVIDVLIAIANIFISVFSLTGANRLKHHWTGNFWFFNQSASGEEIRAVDRSVLKLIAPEEAEEAEVEEEYENGIWSIMPFVK
;
A
#
# COMPACT_ATOMS: atom_id res chain seq x y z
N MET A 1 -55.41 -4.31 -3.86
CA MET A 1 -54.51 -5.32 -4.45
C MET A 1 -53.50 -4.56 -5.32
N PRO A 2 -52.19 -4.83 -5.20
CA PRO A 2 -51.17 -4.20 -6.04
C PRO A 2 -51.21 -4.59 -7.52
N TYR A 3 -50.58 -3.77 -8.36
CA TYR A 3 -50.35 -3.99 -9.79
C TYR A 3 -48.86 -4.25 -10.04
N TRP A 4 -48.58 -5.23 -10.90
CA TRP A 4 -47.26 -5.74 -11.22
C TRP A 4 -46.96 -5.62 -12.71
N VAL A 5 -45.77 -5.13 -13.02
CA VAL A 5 -45.21 -5.03 -14.37
C VAL A 5 -43.75 -5.49 -14.34
N GLN A 6 -43.33 -6.25 -15.34
CA GLN A 6 -41.94 -6.69 -15.47
C GLN A 6 -41.48 -6.71 -16.93
N GLY A 7 -40.18 -6.57 -17.15
CA GLY A 7 -39.54 -6.63 -18.46
C GLY A 7 -38.08 -6.20 -18.38
N ASN A 8 -37.38 -6.15 -19.51
CA ASN A 8 -36.07 -5.49 -19.53
C ASN A 8 -36.21 -3.96 -19.65
N ALA A 9 -35.13 -3.22 -19.40
CA ALA A 9 -35.17 -1.76 -19.43
C ALA A 9 -35.58 -1.23 -20.81
N GLN A 10 -35.16 -1.86 -21.91
CA GLN A 10 -35.59 -1.49 -23.26
C GLN A 10 -37.12 -1.56 -23.40
N GLN A 11 -37.73 -2.67 -22.99
CA GLN A 11 -39.17 -2.89 -23.07
C GLN A 11 -39.95 -1.93 -22.17
N ILE A 12 -39.53 -1.80 -20.90
CA ILE A 12 -40.24 -0.98 -19.91
C ILE A 12 -40.17 0.51 -20.26
N PHE A 13 -38.98 1.06 -20.50
CA PHE A 13 -38.87 2.49 -20.81
C PHE A 13 -39.57 2.83 -22.14
N HIS A 14 -39.49 1.96 -23.15
CA HIS A 14 -40.24 2.14 -24.39
C HIS A 14 -41.76 2.11 -24.17
N ALA A 15 -42.28 1.14 -23.42
CA ALA A 15 -43.71 1.02 -23.12
C ALA A 15 -44.28 2.29 -22.46
N PHE A 16 -43.50 2.92 -21.57
CA PHE A 16 -43.87 4.15 -20.86
C PHE A 16 -43.55 5.44 -21.66
N GLY A 17 -43.03 5.33 -22.88
CA GLY A 17 -42.68 6.48 -23.74
C GLY A 17 -41.47 7.27 -23.25
N GLN A 18 -40.52 6.61 -22.58
CA GLN A 18 -39.33 7.21 -21.95
C GLN A 18 -38.02 6.70 -22.59
N ASP A 19 -38.01 6.44 -23.90
CA ASP A 19 -36.84 5.91 -24.63
C ASP A 19 -35.56 6.75 -24.42
N TRP A 20 -35.70 8.06 -24.22
CA TRP A 20 -34.55 8.97 -23.98
C TRP A 20 -33.72 8.57 -22.75
N ALA A 21 -34.32 7.91 -21.75
CA ALA A 21 -33.64 7.54 -20.51
C ALA A 21 -32.71 6.33 -20.68
N ILE A 22 -32.88 5.58 -21.77
CA ILE A 22 -32.08 4.39 -22.12
C ILE A 22 -31.36 4.52 -23.47
N ALA A 23 -31.57 5.64 -24.17
CA ALA A 23 -30.94 5.92 -25.45
C ALA A 23 -29.41 5.95 -25.33
N GLU A 24 -28.74 5.54 -26.40
CA GLU A 24 -27.29 5.63 -26.52
C GLU A 24 -26.84 7.09 -26.52
N LYS A 25 -25.86 7.40 -25.68
CA LYS A 25 -25.23 8.72 -25.55
C LYS A 25 -23.76 8.62 -25.92
N LYS A 26 -23.08 9.76 -25.90
CA LYS A 26 -21.61 9.77 -25.97
C LYS A 26 -21.05 8.92 -24.83
N ASP A 27 -20.13 8.01 -25.15
CA ASP A 27 -19.50 7.17 -24.15
C ASP A 27 -18.58 8.03 -23.26
N ASP A 28 -18.97 8.18 -21.99
CA ASP A 28 -18.20 8.89 -20.97
C ASP A 28 -18.31 8.14 -19.64
N THR A 29 -17.44 7.15 -19.48
CA THR A 29 -17.33 6.35 -18.24
C THR A 29 -16.93 7.20 -17.03
N LYS A 30 -16.37 8.40 -17.20
CA LYS A 30 -16.06 9.29 -16.08
C LYS A 30 -17.31 9.77 -15.35
N ILE A 31 -18.45 9.84 -16.04
CA ILE A 31 -19.73 10.20 -15.41
C ILE A 31 -20.14 9.16 -14.36
N VAL A 32 -19.87 7.88 -14.62
CA VAL A 32 -20.11 6.78 -13.67
C VAL A 32 -19.28 7.01 -12.39
N TYR A 33 -18.01 7.39 -12.55
CA TYR A 33 -17.09 7.57 -11.43
C TYR A 33 -17.44 8.77 -10.57
N ARG A 34 -17.89 9.87 -11.20
CA ARG A 34 -18.35 11.08 -10.50
C ARG A 34 -19.57 10.82 -9.62
N ASP A 35 -20.41 9.84 -9.98
CA ASP A 35 -21.64 9.56 -9.27
C ASP A 35 -21.46 8.63 -8.06
N PHE A 36 -20.36 7.87 -7.96
CA PHE A 36 -20.13 6.93 -6.84
C PHE A 36 -20.33 7.55 -5.45
N PRO A 37 -19.77 8.74 -5.13
CA PRO A 37 -19.94 9.34 -3.80
C PRO A 37 -21.40 9.69 -3.47
N ALA A 38 -22.26 9.86 -4.47
CA ALA A 38 -23.67 10.16 -4.28
C ALA A 38 -24.54 8.90 -4.10
N VAL A 39 -24.01 7.69 -4.34
CA VAL A 39 -24.76 6.44 -4.25
C VAL A 39 -25.13 6.12 -2.81
N ASN A 40 -26.43 5.91 -2.57
CA ASN A 40 -26.88 5.26 -1.34
C ASN A 40 -26.71 3.75 -1.49
N PHE A 41 -25.91 3.15 -0.62
CA PHE A 41 -25.61 1.72 -0.61
C PHE A 41 -26.15 1.06 0.67
N LEU A 42 -26.84 -0.06 0.53
CA LEU A 42 -27.36 -0.88 1.62
C LEU A 42 -26.65 -2.24 1.59
N GLY A 43 -25.63 -2.41 2.43
CA GLY A 43 -24.88 -3.66 2.49
C GLY A 43 -23.56 -3.55 3.24
N THR A 44 -22.77 -4.61 3.22
CA THR A 44 -21.46 -4.69 3.87
C THR A 44 -20.36 -4.04 3.03
N VAL A 45 -19.19 -3.81 3.64
CA VAL A 45 -18.00 -3.30 2.92
C VAL A 45 -17.61 -4.22 1.76
N GLN A 46 -17.67 -5.54 1.94
CA GLN A 46 -17.38 -6.50 0.87
C GLN A 46 -18.34 -6.38 -0.31
N GLN A 47 -19.64 -6.19 -0.03
CA GLN A 47 -20.65 -5.96 -1.06
C GLN A 47 -20.44 -4.61 -1.76
N ALA A 48 -20.04 -3.57 -1.03
CA ALA A 48 -19.72 -2.26 -1.61
C ALA A 48 -18.51 -2.35 -2.56
N ILE A 49 -17.45 -3.08 -2.17
CA ILE A 49 -16.28 -3.36 -3.03
C ILE A 49 -16.72 -4.08 -4.31
N ARG A 50 -17.59 -5.08 -4.19
CA ARG A 50 -18.11 -5.80 -5.36
C ARG A 50 -18.96 -4.88 -6.26
N HIS A 51 -19.83 -4.07 -5.67
CA HIS A 51 -20.65 -3.10 -6.39
C HIS A 51 -19.78 -2.14 -7.20
N PHE A 52 -18.76 -1.57 -6.56
CA PHE A 52 -17.78 -0.68 -7.19
C PHE A 52 -17.05 -1.40 -8.32
N LYS A 53 -16.49 -2.60 -8.09
CA LYS A 53 -15.78 -3.37 -9.12
C LYS A 53 -16.63 -3.63 -10.36
N ILE A 54 -17.89 -4.02 -10.19
CA ILE A 54 -18.81 -4.26 -11.32
C ILE A 54 -19.00 -2.96 -12.12
N TRP A 55 -19.33 -1.86 -11.45
CA TRP A 55 -19.53 -0.58 -12.13
C TRP A 55 -18.25 -0.01 -12.74
N TYR A 56 -17.10 -0.24 -12.11
CA TYR A 56 -15.81 0.25 -12.56
C TYR A 56 -15.31 -0.52 -13.80
N THR A 57 -15.49 -1.84 -13.82
CA THR A 57 -14.90 -2.70 -14.87
C THR A 57 -15.87 -3.12 -15.98
N GLN A 58 -17.18 -3.11 -15.73
CA GLN A 58 -18.16 -3.71 -16.64
C GLN A 58 -19.20 -2.72 -17.18
N SER A 59 -19.19 -1.46 -16.72
CA SER A 59 -20.18 -0.48 -17.17
C SER A 59 -19.86 0.08 -18.56
N GLN A 60 -20.90 0.37 -19.34
CA GLN A 60 -20.79 1.11 -20.60
C GLN A 60 -21.33 2.53 -20.38
N GLY A 61 -20.44 3.52 -20.38
CA GLY A 61 -20.79 4.93 -20.11
C GLY A 61 -21.86 5.47 -21.06
N LYS A 62 -21.86 5.01 -22.31
CA LYS A 62 -22.86 5.38 -23.34
C LYS A 62 -24.31 5.05 -23.00
N TYR A 63 -24.58 4.09 -22.10
CA TYR A 63 -25.93 3.76 -21.63
C TYR A 63 -26.17 4.17 -20.17
N TYR A 64 -25.26 4.96 -19.59
CA TYR A 64 -25.39 5.42 -18.23
C TYR A 64 -26.30 6.65 -18.13
N LEU A 65 -27.16 6.63 -17.12
CA LEU A 65 -27.95 7.75 -16.65
C LEU A 65 -27.85 7.78 -15.12
N GLN A 66 -27.68 8.99 -14.57
CA GLN A 66 -27.64 9.19 -13.13
C GLN A 66 -28.84 8.51 -12.46
N GLY A 67 -28.54 7.69 -11.45
CA GLY A 67 -29.53 6.87 -10.76
C GLY A 67 -29.65 5.43 -11.25
N ASN A 68 -28.95 5.00 -12.31
CA ASN A 68 -28.94 3.58 -12.70
C ASN A 68 -28.40 2.67 -11.58
N MET A 69 -27.41 3.13 -10.81
CA MET A 69 -26.84 2.35 -9.70
C MET A 69 -27.88 2.00 -8.64
N THR A 70 -28.84 2.89 -8.39
CA THR A 70 -29.86 2.76 -7.33
C THR A 70 -31.26 2.47 -7.86
N ALA A 71 -31.41 2.24 -9.17
CA ALA A 71 -32.70 2.25 -9.89
C ALA A 71 -33.48 3.58 -9.80
N GLY A 72 -32.85 4.64 -9.28
CA GLY A 72 -33.46 5.96 -9.11
C GLY A 72 -33.95 6.56 -10.42
N ASN A 73 -33.31 6.26 -11.56
CA ASN A 73 -33.75 6.73 -12.88
C ASN A 73 -35.14 6.20 -13.29
N SER A 74 -35.63 5.13 -12.65
CA SER A 74 -36.97 4.59 -12.92
C SER A 74 -38.09 5.55 -12.52
N ALA A 75 -37.80 6.60 -11.75
CA ALA A 75 -38.76 7.66 -11.46
C ALA A 75 -39.26 8.36 -12.74
N PHE A 76 -38.44 8.40 -13.81
CA PHE A 76 -38.82 9.02 -15.08
C PHE A 76 -39.98 8.30 -15.79
N LEU A 77 -40.26 7.03 -15.46
CA LEU A 77 -41.43 6.30 -15.98
C LEU A 77 -42.75 7.01 -15.70
N PHE A 78 -42.80 7.83 -14.64
CA PHE A 78 -44.00 8.51 -14.17
C PHE A 78 -44.00 10.01 -14.49
N GLY A 79 -43.11 10.46 -15.37
CA GLY A 79 -42.99 11.85 -15.80
C GLY A 79 -42.31 12.77 -14.76
N PRO A 80 -42.38 14.11 -14.96
CA PRO A 80 -41.65 15.08 -14.13
C PRO A 80 -42.25 15.25 -12.73
N ASN A 81 -43.54 14.96 -12.55
CA ASN A 81 -44.26 15.10 -11.27
C ASN A 81 -44.91 13.75 -10.91
N PRO A 82 -44.13 12.75 -10.49
CA PRO A 82 -44.65 11.42 -10.19
C PRO A 82 -45.64 11.47 -9.01
N LEU A 83 -46.74 10.72 -9.12
CA LEU A 83 -47.81 10.63 -8.10
C LEU A 83 -48.51 11.96 -7.77
N LYS A 84 -48.42 12.97 -8.64
CA LYS A 84 -49.15 14.22 -8.50
C LYS A 84 -50.66 13.98 -8.64
N LYS A 85 -51.47 14.54 -7.74
CA LYS A 85 -52.94 14.48 -7.84
C LYS A 85 -53.45 15.44 -8.94
N GLU A 86 -54.58 15.10 -9.56
CA GLU A 86 -55.19 15.96 -10.57
C GLU A 86 -55.54 17.34 -9.98
N GLY A 87 -55.16 18.42 -10.68
CA GLY A 87 -55.36 19.80 -10.22
C GLY A 87 -54.46 20.26 -9.07
N GLU A 88 -53.59 19.40 -8.53
CA GLU A 88 -52.66 19.76 -7.45
C GLU A 88 -51.60 20.76 -7.94
N ASP A 89 -51.11 21.62 -7.05
CA ASP A 89 -49.94 22.44 -7.34
C ASP A 89 -48.66 21.59 -7.31
N PRO A 90 -47.71 21.75 -8.26
CA PRO A 90 -46.46 21.00 -8.26
C PRO A 90 -45.68 21.10 -6.94
N ASP A 91 -45.58 22.26 -6.30
CA ASP A 91 -44.77 22.45 -5.09
C ASP A 91 -45.36 21.69 -3.90
N VAL A 92 -46.70 21.66 -3.82
CA VAL A 92 -47.43 20.84 -2.84
C VAL A 92 -47.17 19.34 -3.08
N SER A 93 -47.21 18.90 -4.34
CA SER A 93 -46.88 17.52 -4.70
C SER A 93 -45.44 17.14 -4.32
N HIS A 94 -44.46 18.01 -4.56
CA HIS A 94 -43.06 17.76 -4.22
C HIS A 94 -42.84 17.64 -2.71
N THR A 95 -43.56 18.43 -1.91
CA THR A 95 -43.47 18.41 -0.44
C THR A 95 -44.00 17.09 0.14
N ASN A 96 -45.05 16.54 -0.48
CA ASN A 96 -45.70 15.30 -0.07
C ASN A 96 -45.08 14.03 -0.67
N LEU A 97 -44.35 14.15 -1.77
CA LEU A 97 -43.67 13.03 -2.41
C LEU A 97 -42.41 12.62 -1.62
N VAL A 98 -42.34 11.35 -1.24
CA VAL A 98 -41.10 10.72 -0.82
C VAL A 98 -40.54 9.92 -1.98
N ARG A 99 -39.25 10.12 -2.26
CA ARG A 99 -38.47 9.33 -3.21
C ARG A 99 -37.22 8.83 -2.52
N GLN A 100 -37.16 7.52 -2.31
CA GLN A 100 -36.02 6.86 -1.69
C GLN A 100 -35.44 5.85 -2.66
N SER A 101 -34.15 5.93 -2.93
CA SER A 101 -33.47 4.94 -3.76
C SER A 101 -32.12 4.56 -3.19
N PHE A 102 -31.77 3.29 -3.36
CA PHE A 102 -30.51 2.72 -2.92
C PHE A 102 -30.09 1.54 -3.77
N SER A 103 -28.83 1.18 -3.64
CA SER A 103 -28.20 0.04 -4.31
C SER A 103 -27.82 -1.03 -3.29
N TYR A 104 -27.75 -2.28 -3.73
CA TYR A 104 -27.23 -3.39 -2.96
C TYR A 104 -26.68 -4.47 -3.91
N VAL A 105 -25.95 -5.44 -3.34
CA VAL A 105 -25.51 -6.64 -4.08
C VAL A 105 -26.26 -7.83 -3.52
N ASN A 106 -26.90 -8.59 -4.40
CA ASN A 106 -27.70 -9.75 -3.99
C ASN A 106 -26.83 -10.98 -3.69
N ASP A 107 -27.45 -12.06 -3.22
CA ASP A 107 -26.73 -13.27 -2.77
C ASP A 107 -26.08 -14.03 -3.94
N ALA A 108 -26.56 -13.82 -5.18
CA ALA A 108 -25.93 -14.27 -6.42
C ALA A 108 -24.77 -13.36 -6.87
N GLY A 109 -24.54 -12.24 -6.17
CA GLY A 109 -23.49 -11.29 -6.47
C GLY A 109 -23.82 -10.33 -7.62
N GLU A 110 -25.09 -10.17 -7.97
CA GLU A 110 -25.58 -9.24 -8.99
C GLU A 110 -25.80 -7.84 -8.41
N ASN A 111 -25.58 -6.81 -9.23
CA ASN A 111 -25.84 -5.43 -8.86
C ASN A 111 -27.33 -5.10 -8.96
N CYS A 112 -27.91 -4.69 -7.84
CA CYS A 112 -29.34 -4.38 -7.73
C CYS A 112 -29.55 -2.93 -7.25
N GLY A 113 -30.64 -2.33 -7.70
CA GLY A 113 -31.11 -1.02 -7.27
C GLY A 113 -32.59 -1.08 -6.92
N LEU A 114 -33.00 -0.34 -5.90
CA LEU A 114 -34.39 -0.23 -5.47
C LEU A 114 -34.80 1.23 -5.39
N LEU A 115 -35.94 1.56 -6.00
CA LEU A 115 -36.64 2.82 -5.87
C LEU A 115 -37.96 2.57 -5.13
N VAL A 116 -38.25 3.39 -4.12
CA VAL A 116 -39.55 3.46 -3.45
C VAL A 116 -40.03 4.89 -3.56
N MET A 117 -41.24 5.09 -4.12
CA MET A 117 -41.90 6.38 -4.20
C MET A 117 -43.30 6.29 -3.62
N TYR A 118 -43.69 7.28 -2.84
CA TYR A 118 -45.03 7.33 -2.25
C TYR A 118 -45.39 8.74 -1.80
N ARG A 119 -46.66 8.93 -1.47
CA ARG A 119 -47.18 10.16 -0.90
C ARG A 119 -47.35 10.06 0.62
N LYS A 120 -46.91 11.08 1.35
CA LYS A 120 -47.10 11.17 2.82
C LYS A 120 -48.54 11.44 3.21
N ASP A 121 -49.22 12.30 2.44
CA ASP A 121 -50.60 12.72 2.64
C ASP A 121 -51.62 11.70 2.14
N ASP A 122 -51.18 10.76 1.30
CA ASP A 122 -51.99 9.66 0.80
C ASP A 122 -51.16 8.37 0.71
N PRO A 123 -51.04 7.63 1.84
CA PRO A 123 -50.24 6.41 1.89
C PRO A 123 -50.74 5.30 0.95
N THR A 124 -51.94 5.44 0.36
CA THR A 124 -52.46 4.48 -0.63
C THR A 124 -51.87 4.69 -2.02
N GLN A 125 -51.11 5.75 -2.26
CA GLN A 125 -50.41 6.01 -3.52
C GLN A 125 -48.91 5.75 -3.39
N TRP A 126 -48.46 4.60 -3.91
CA TRP A 126 -47.05 4.21 -3.87
C TRP A 126 -46.65 3.34 -5.07
N VAL A 127 -45.35 3.33 -5.35
CA VAL A 127 -44.71 2.47 -6.34
C VAL A 127 -43.30 2.08 -5.90
N MET A 128 -42.93 0.84 -6.13
CA MET A 128 -41.61 0.27 -5.88
C MET A 128 -41.06 -0.30 -7.19
N VAL A 129 -39.81 0.03 -7.50
CA VAL A 129 -39.12 -0.47 -8.69
C VAL A 129 -37.81 -1.12 -8.29
N LEU A 130 -37.64 -2.39 -8.65
CA LEU A 130 -36.39 -3.14 -8.55
C LEU A 130 -35.73 -3.18 -9.93
N GLY A 131 -34.50 -2.70 -10.02
CA GLY A 131 -33.63 -2.87 -11.18
C GLY A 131 -32.51 -3.86 -10.88
N LYS A 132 -32.23 -4.78 -11.80
CA LYS A 132 -31.04 -5.65 -11.77
C LYS A 132 -30.12 -5.37 -12.94
N ASN A 133 -28.82 -5.52 -12.70
CA ASN A 133 -27.78 -5.37 -13.71
C ASN A 133 -27.77 -3.99 -14.37
N GLY A 134 -28.02 -2.92 -13.61
CA GLY A 134 -28.11 -1.54 -14.13
C GLY A 134 -26.88 -1.04 -14.90
N HIS A 135 -25.72 -1.71 -14.74
CA HIS A 135 -24.47 -1.43 -15.46
C HIS A 135 -24.45 -1.97 -16.90
N ALA A 136 -25.25 -3.00 -17.21
CA ALA A 136 -25.30 -3.67 -18.51
C ALA A 136 -26.02 -2.82 -19.57
N VAL A 137 -26.16 -3.32 -20.80
CA VAL A 137 -26.96 -2.66 -21.86
C VAL A 137 -28.47 -2.77 -21.56
N PRO A 138 -29.34 -1.88 -22.10
CA PRO A 138 -30.76 -1.85 -21.76
C PRO A 138 -31.52 -3.17 -21.92
N GLN A 139 -31.12 -4.04 -22.85
CA GLN A 139 -31.75 -5.34 -23.09
C GLN A 139 -31.48 -6.36 -21.97
N ASP A 140 -30.38 -6.19 -21.24
CA ASP A 140 -29.91 -7.11 -20.19
C ASP A 140 -30.24 -6.61 -18.77
N ARG A 141 -30.78 -5.40 -18.66
CA ARG A 141 -31.26 -4.81 -17.40
C ARG A 141 -32.66 -5.31 -17.09
N SER A 142 -32.86 -6.07 -16.03
CA SER A 142 -34.21 -6.46 -15.60
C SER A 142 -34.86 -5.37 -14.76
N ILE A 143 -36.14 -5.07 -15.01
CA ILE A 143 -36.94 -4.12 -14.24
C ILE A 143 -38.24 -4.79 -13.78
N PHE A 144 -38.53 -4.64 -12.49
CA PHE A 144 -39.74 -5.11 -11.84
C PHE A 144 -40.40 -3.92 -11.14
N CYS A 145 -41.66 -3.64 -11.48
CA CYS A 145 -42.43 -2.53 -10.94
C CYS A 145 -43.66 -3.07 -10.22
N LEU A 146 -43.87 -2.61 -8.99
CA LEU A 146 -45.04 -2.92 -8.17
C LEU A 146 -45.65 -1.62 -7.66
N SER A 147 -46.95 -1.40 -7.88
CA SER A 147 -47.65 -0.18 -7.45
C SER A 147 -48.98 -0.49 -6.77
N SER A 148 -49.50 0.47 -6.00
CA SER A 148 -50.85 0.38 -5.44
C SER A 148 -51.96 0.76 -6.40
N PHE A 149 -51.63 1.45 -7.49
CA PHE A 149 -52.55 1.95 -8.52
C PHE A 149 -52.25 1.31 -9.88
N ASP A 150 -53.25 1.31 -10.76
CA ASP A 150 -53.15 0.72 -12.09
C ASP A 150 -52.09 1.45 -12.94
N LEU A 151 -51.15 0.67 -13.49
CA LEU A 151 -50.07 1.18 -14.35
C LEU A 151 -50.48 1.28 -15.82
N SER A 152 -51.60 0.67 -16.22
CA SER A 152 -52.06 0.65 -17.61
C SER A 152 -52.19 2.06 -18.24
N PRO A 153 -52.69 3.10 -17.53
CA PRO A 153 -52.74 4.47 -18.06
C PRO A 153 -51.38 5.12 -18.36
N PHE A 154 -50.31 4.58 -17.76
CA PHE A 154 -48.94 5.06 -17.96
C PHE A 154 -48.25 4.39 -19.15
N ILE A 155 -48.78 3.28 -19.67
CA ILE A 155 -48.27 2.62 -20.88
C ILE A 155 -48.75 3.43 -22.10
N LYS A 156 -47.81 4.06 -22.80
CA LYS A 156 -48.06 4.94 -23.95
C LYS A 156 -47.90 4.23 -25.30
N VAL A 157 -47.13 3.14 -25.36
CA VAL A 157 -46.93 2.38 -26.60
C VAL A 157 -47.74 1.08 -26.58
N PRO A 158 -48.81 0.99 -27.39
CA PRO A 158 -49.57 -0.25 -27.56
C PRO A 158 -48.66 -1.35 -28.15
N ASN A 159 -48.86 -2.61 -27.75
CA ASN A 159 -48.09 -3.78 -28.22
C ASN A 159 -46.59 -3.76 -27.87
N SER A 160 -46.17 -3.00 -26.85
CA SER A 160 -44.79 -3.00 -26.34
C SER A 160 -44.33 -4.33 -25.71
N GLY A 161 -45.22 -5.33 -25.61
CA GLY A 161 -44.97 -6.62 -24.97
C GLY A 161 -44.99 -6.58 -23.45
N VAL A 162 -45.25 -5.41 -22.85
CA VAL A 162 -45.36 -5.22 -21.40
C VAL A 162 -46.82 -5.36 -20.97
N ALA A 163 -47.08 -6.24 -20.00
CA ALA A 163 -48.41 -6.50 -19.46
C ALA A 163 -48.50 -6.07 -17.99
N VAL A 164 -49.64 -5.50 -17.61
CA VAL A 164 -49.99 -5.20 -16.22
C VAL A 164 -50.81 -6.35 -15.67
N SER A 165 -50.40 -6.88 -14.51
CA SER A 165 -51.11 -7.95 -13.81
C SER A 165 -51.45 -7.52 -12.39
N VAL A 166 -52.61 -7.95 -11.87
CA VAL A 166 -52.99 -7.72 -10.47
C VAL A 166 -52.44 -8.85 -9.61
N VAL A 167 -51.80 -8.52 -8.49
CA VAL A 167 -51.20 -9.48 -7.56
C VAL A 167 -51.80 -9.32 -6.15
N PRO A 168 -51.80 -10.37 -5.31
CA PRO A 168 -52.47 -10.31 -4.01
C PRO A 168 -51.70 -9.51 -2.95
N SER A 169 -50.37 -9.41 -3.07
CA SER A 169 -49.50 -8.78 -2.07
C SER A 169 -48.16 -8.32 -2.69
N VAL A 170 -47.24 -7.84 -1.86
CA VAL A 170 -45.87 -7.46 -2.25
C VAL A 170 -44.94 -8.64 -2.52
N GLU A 171 -45.37 -9.87 -2.22
CA GLU A 171 -44.53 -11.07 -2.28
C GLU A 171 -43.82 -11.29 -3.64
N PRO A 172 -44.44 -11.03 -4.81
CA PRO A 172 -43.75 -11.16 -6.09
C PRO A 172 -42.47 -10.30 -6.18
N LEU A 173 -42.49 -9.08 -5.65
CA LEU A 173 -41.31 -8.22 -5.60
C LEU A 173 -40.27 -8.78 -4.61
N LEU A 174 -40.71 -9.23 -3.42
CA LEU A 174 -39.83 -9.78 -2.39
C LEU A 174 -39.07 -11.02 -2.87
N GLN A 175 -39.68 -11.84 -3.72
CA GLN A 175 -39.05 -13.00 -4.34
C GLN A 175 -37.94 -12.61 -5.32
N GLN A 176 -38.04 -11.44 -5.96
CA GLN A 176 -37.05 -10.97 -6.92
C GLN A 176 -35.82 -10.33 -6.27
N LEU A 177 -35.88 -9.92 -5.00
CA LEU A 177 -34.78 -9.19 -4.35
C LEU A 177 -33.47 -10.00 -4.28
N GLY A 178 -33.56 -11.32 -4.09
CA GLY A 178 -32.39 -12.20 -4.02
C GLY A 178 -31.42 -11.89 -2.87
N SER A 179 -31.86 -11.18 -1.83
CA SER A 179 -31.05 -10.88 -0.65
C SER A 179 -31.90 -10.77 0.61
N THR A 180 -31.40 -11.32 1.72
CA THR A 180 -32.10 -11.38 3.00
C THR A 180 -32.37 -9.99 3.59
N LEU A 181 -31.39 -9.07 3.53
CA LEU A 181 -31.50 -7.75 4.17
C LEU A 181 -32.60 -6.88 3.52
N PRO A 182 -32.57 -6.55 2.21
CA PRO A 182 -33.67 -5.82 1.57
C PRO A 182 -35.03 -6.51 1.72
N ARG A 183 -35.08 -7.86 1.68
CA ARG A 183 -36.32 -8.62 1.87
C ARG A 183 -36.91 -8.40 3.25
N SER A 184 -36.09 -8.49 4.30
CA SER A 184 -36.53 -8.26 5.69
C SER A 184 -37.04 -6.84 5.95
N LEU A 185 -36.57 -5.86 5.19
CA LEU A 185 -37.02 -4.47 5.30
C LEU A 185 -38.32 -4.25 4.52
N LEU A 186 -38.40 -4.71 3.27
CA LEU A 186 -39.57 -4.47 2.42
C LEU A 186 -40.79 -5.29 2.78
N GLN A 187 -40.65 -6.42 3.49
CA GLN A 187 -41.81 -7.18 3.98
C GLN A 187 -42.71 -6.35 4.92
N HIS A 188 -42.18 -5.30 5.55
CA HIS A 188 -42.91 -4.38 6.42
C HIS A 188 -43.28 -3.05 5.74
N ALA A 189 -42.99 -2.92 4.44
CA ALA A 189 -43.19 -1.66 3.73
C ALA A 189 -44.65 -1.37 3.41
N VAL A 190 -45.52 -2.38 3.30
CA VAL A 190 -46.94 -2.22 2.95
C VAL A 190 -47.82 -2.89 4.01
N ASN A 191 -48.83 -2.16 4.47
CA ASN A 191 -49.80 -2.60 5.47
C ASN A 191 -50.87 -3.51 4.82
N GLY A 192 -51.68 -4.19 5.65
CA GLY A 192 -52.72 -5.11 5.17
C GLY A 192 -53.83 -4.46 4.31
N ASP A 193 -53.99 -3.14 4.41
CA ASP A 193 -54.93 -2.31 3.64
C ASP A 193 -54.35 -1.80 2.31
N ASN A 194 -53.18 -2.29 1.90
CA ASN A 194 -52.44 -1.84 0.71
C ASN A 194 -51.92 -0.40 0.79
N ALA A 195 -51.91 0.22 1.97
CA ALA A 195 -51.23 1.49 2.21
C ALA A 195 -49.74 1.25 2.52
N ILE A 196 -48.86 2.14 2.08
CA ILE A 196 -47.45 2.07 2.46
C ILE A 196 -47.27 2.47 3.93
N ASN A 197 -46.42 1.75 4.63
CA ASN A 197 -45.98 2.14 5.96
C ASN A 197 -45.04 3.35 5.82
N LEU A 198 -45.45 4.51 6.32
CA LEU A 198 -44.66 5.75 6.22
C LEU A 198 -43.27 5.64 6.87
N ARG A 199 -43.08 4.69 7.80
CA ARG A 199 -41.79 4.39 8.44
C ARG A 199 -40.78 3.73 7.51
N VAL A 200 -41.18 3.30 6.30
CA VAL A 200 -40.25 2.82 5.27
C VAL A 200 -39.13 3.82 4.99
N GLN A 201 -39.39 5.13 5.16
CA GLN A 201 -38.37 6.16 5.02
C GLN A 201 -37.16 5.94 5.94
N ARG A 202 -37.37 5.35 7.12
CA ARG A 202 -36.31 5.06 8.10
C ARG A 202 -35.26 4.07 7.59
N ILE A 203 -35.51 3.35 6.50
CA ILE A 203 -34.47 2.56 5.81
C ILE A 203 -33.27 3.46 5.41
N ALA A 204 -33.46 4.77 5.24
CA ALA A 204 -32.39 5.71 4.92
C ALA A 204 -31.29 5.72 5.98
N LEU A 205 -31.65 5.47 7.25
CA LEU A 205 -30.71 5.42 8.37
C LEU A 205 -29.69 4.26 8.23
N LEU A 206 -30.05 3.24 7.46
CA LEU A 206 -29.25 2.04 7.21
C LEU A 206 -28.37 2.14 5.96
N MET A 207 -28.50 3.21 5.18
CA MET A 207 -27.74 3.41 3.94
C MET A 207 -26.41 4.11 4.23
N ARG A 208 -25.41 3.84 3.39
CA ARG A 208 -24.10 4.51 3.41
C ARG A 208 -23.73 5.05 2.04
N LYS A 209 -23.01 6.17 2.04
CA LYS A 209 -22.35 6.67 0.83
C LYS A 209 -21.05 5.89 0.60
N LEU A 210 -20.73 5.65 -0.67
CA LEU A 210 -19.46 5.05 -1.05
C LEU A 210 -18.34 6.09 -0.91
N GLN A 211 -17.22 5.69 -0.30
CA GLN A 211 -15.99 6.49 -0.26
C GLN A 211 -14.99 5.88 -1.22
N VAL A 212 -14.71 6.58 -2.33
CA VAL A 212 -13.82 6.09 -3.39
C VAL A 212 -12.45 6.75 -3.26
N ASN A 213 -11.41 5.93 -3.16
CA ASN A 213 -10.01 6.35 -3.17
C ASN A 213 -9.31 5.63 -4.33
N GLU A 214 -9.06 6.36 -5.42
CA GLU A 214 -8.48 5.81 -6.66
C GLU A 214 -9.24 4.58 -7.16
N GLU A 215 -8.66 3.38 -7.03
CA GLU A 215 -9.23 2.09 -7.46
C GLU A 215 -9.88 1.29 -6.30
N SER A 216 -10.01 1.90 -5.12
CA SER A 216 -10.58 1.27 -3.93
C SER A 216 -11.85 1.97 -3.46
N VAL A 217 -12.71 1.23 -2.76
CA VAL A 217 -13.91 1.76 -2.13
C VAL A 217 -14.03 1.28 -0.69
N THR A 218 -14.51 2.15 0.18
CA THR A 218 -14.89 1.83 1.56
C THR A 218 -16.25 2.44 1.91
N LEU A 219 -16.75 2.16 3.11
CA LEU A 219 -17.97 2.75 3.67
C LEU A 219 -17.60 3.51 4.95
N ARG A 220 -18.03 4.78 5.04
CA ARG A 220 -17.97 5.50 6.32
C ARG A 220 -18.97 4.88 7.30
N GLY A 221 -18.49 4.44 8.46
CA GLY A 221 -19.33 3.83 9.51
C GLY A 221 -20.12 2.59 9.05
N PRO A 222 -19.45 1.47 8.69
CA PRO A 222 -20.12 0.23 8.32
C PRO A 222 -21.12 -0.25 9.40
N ILE A 223 -22.21 -0.88 8.96
CA ILE A 223 -23.28 -1.34 9.86
C ILE A 223 -23.20 -2.85 10.08
N PRO A 224 -23.13 -3.33 11.34
CA PRO A 224 -23.28 -4.74 11.65
C PRO A 224 -24.77 -5.12 11.66
N PHE A 225 -25.38 -5.31 10.49
CA PHE A 225 -26.83 -5.56 10.36
C PHE A 225 -27.35 -6.74 11.20
N ALA A 226 -26.51 -7.76 11.41
CA ALA A 226 -26.86 -8.94 12.22
C ALA A 226 -27.08 -8.61 13.72
N GLU A 227 -26.59 -7.47 14.20
CA GLU A 227 -26.76 -7.02 15.57
C GLU A 227 -27.98 -6.11 15.77
N LEU A 228 -28.67 -5.73 14.68
CA LEU A 228 -29.79 -4.79 14.72
C LEU A 228 -31.13 -5.50 14.80
N ASN A 229 -32.03 -4.98 15.65
CA ASN A 229 -33.45 -5.34 15.63
C ASN A 229 -34.15 -4.64 14.45
N LEU A 230 -33.96 -5.14 13.23
CA LEU A 230 -34.51 -4.52 12.01
C LEU A 230 -36.04 -4.32 12.04
N PRO A 231 -36.86 -5.26 12.56
CA PRO A 231 -38.30 -5.02 12.70
C PRO A 231 -38.66 -3.78 13.53
N ALA A 232 -37.86 -3.43 14.55
CA ALA A 232 -38.08 -2.23 15.37
C ALA A 232 -37.94 -0.93 14.58
N LEU A 233 -37.33 -0.96 13.39
CA LEU A 233 -37.29 0.19 12.48
C LEU A 233 -38.71 0.65 12.08
N PHE A 234 -39.68 -0.27 12.05
CA PHE A 234 -41.08 0.00 11.68
C PHE A 234 -42.01 0.15 12.89
N ALA A 235 -41.50 -0.01 14.12
CA ALA A 235 -42.26 0.18 15.35
C ALA A 235 -42.41 1.67 15.72
N ASP A 236 -43.27 1.96 16.70
CA ASP A 236 -43.42 3.31 17.25
C ASP A 236 -42.11 3.76 17.90
N ASN A 237 -41.53 4.84 17.35
CA ASN A 237 -40.23 5.35 17.78
C ASN A 237 -40.08 6.81 17.34
N LEU A 238 -40.43 7.72 18.25
CA LEU A 238 -40.45 9.15 17.97
C LEU A 238 -39.04 9.71 17.72
N ALA A 239 -37.99 9.12 18.32
CA ALA A 239 -36.61 9.51 18.06
C ALA A 239 -36.23 9.28 16.60
N LEU A 240 -36.53 8.10 16.04
CA LEU A 240 -36.26 7.80 14.63
C LEU A 240 -37.06 8.70 13.68
N ASP A 241 -38.32 9.00 14.00
CA ASP A 241 -39.14 9.92 13.21
C ASP A 241 -38.52 11.31 13.14
N ARG A 242 -38.06 11.84 14.28
CA ARG A 242 -37.38 13.14 14.35
C ARG A 242 -36.08 13.14 13.55
N ILE A 243 -35.25 12.10 13.69
CA ILE A 243 -33.99 11.98 12.94
C ILE A 243 -34.24 12.04 11.42
N VAL A 244 -35.23 11.29 10.92
CA VAL A 244 -35.58 11.26 9.50
C VAL A 244 -36.22 12.57 9.03
N GLN A 245 -37.13 13.15 9.83
CA GLN A 245 -37.78 14.43 9.53
C GLN A 245 -36.74 15.55 9.30
N TYR A 246 -35.76 15.66 10.18
CA TYR A 246 -34.70 16.67 10.11
C TYR A 246 -33.52 16.27 9.20
N LYS A 247 -33.61 15.09 8.58
CA LYS A 247 -32.59 14.51 7.68
C LYS A 247 -31.20 14.47 8.31
N ILE A 248 -31.11 14.11 9.58
CA ILE A 248 -29.83 14.07 10.30
C ILE A 248 -28.84 13.12 9.62
N GLN A 249 -29.34 11.97 9.14
CA GLN A 249 -28.53 10.95 8.49
C GLN A 249 -27.87 11.38 7.17
N ASP A 250 -28.40 12.42 6.52
CA ASP A 250 -27.84 12.93 5.25
C ASP A 250 -26.53 13.69 5.50
N GLU A 251 -26.35 14.23 6.73
CA GLU A 251 -25.15 14.94 7.16
C GLU A 251 -24.28 14.08 8.09
N PHE A 252 -24.91 13.28 8.96
CA PHE A 252 -24.27 12.47 10.00
C PHE A 252 -24.75 11.01 9.93
N PRO A 253 -24.04 10.13 9.20
CA PRO A 253 -24.41 8.72 9.19
C PRO A 253 -24.25 8.13 10.59
N LEU A 254 -25.37 7.73 11.20
CA LEU A 254 -25.41 7.19 12.57
C LEU A 254 -24.56 5.92 12.68
N SER A 255 -23.72 5.81 13.70
CA SER A 255 -22.91 4.59 13.90
C SER A 255 -23.77 3.34 14.14
N GLY A 256 -23.19 2.16 13.93
CA GLY A 256 -23.88 0.89 14.18
C GLY A 256 -24.36 0.74 15.62
N ASN A 257 -23.58 1.23 16.60
CA ASN A 257 -23.95 1.22 18.01
C ASN A 257 -25.12 2.17 18.28
N THR A 258 -25.08 3.40 17.76
CA THR A 258 -26.19 4.34 17.86
C THR A 258 -27.49 3.76 17.29
N LEU A 259 -27.42 3.13 16.12
CA LEU A 259 -28.59 2.46 15.52
C LEU A 259 -29.10 1.31 16.40
N LYS A 260 -28.20 0.51 16.96
CA LYS A 260 -28.56 -0.59 17.88
C LYS A 260 -29.29 -0.07 19.11
N ASP A 261 -28.80 1.00 19.73
CA ASP A 261 -29.42 1.62 20.90
C ASP A 261 -30.77 2.27 20.56
N LEU A 262 -30.89 2.93 19.40
CA LEU A 262 -32.16 3.50 18.96
C LEU A 262 -33.23 2.44 18.64
N LEU A 263 -32.80 1.24 18.24
CA LEU A 263 -33.67 0.10 17.90
C LEU A 263 -33.87 -0.88 19.08
N ALA A 264 -33.28 -0.60 20.24
CA ALA A 264 -33.38 -1.45 21.41
C ALA A 264 -34.80 -1.50 21.99
N ASP A 265 -35.15 -2.68 22.51
CA ASP A 265 -36.36 -2.92 23.30
C ASP A 265 -35.94 -3.72 24.55
N PRO A 266 -36.07 -3.16 25.77
CA PRO A 266 -36.67 -1.86 26.11
C PRO A 266 -35.89 -0.63 25.59
N PRO A 267 -36.52 0.57 25.52
CA PRO A 267 -35.89 1.79 25.02
C PRO A 267 -34.58 2.13 25.75
N SER A 268 -33.50 2.36 24.98
CA SER A 268 -32.21 2.78 25.50
C SER A 268 -32.23 4.20 26.10
N PRO A 269 -31.23 4.56 26.93
CA PRO A 269 -31.09 5.93 27.41
C PRO A 269 -31.02 6.98 26.29
N LEU A 270 -30.31 6.70 25.19
CA LEU A 270 -30.26 7.61 24.04
C LEU A 270 -31.66 7.86 23.45
N ARG A 271 -32.42 6.78 23.25
CA ARG A 271 -33.79 6.88 22.72
C ARG A 271 -34.66 7.73 23.64
N GLN A 272 -34.62 7.47 24.95
CA GLN A 272 -35.39 8.23 25.94
C GLN A 272 -35.03 9.72 25.92
N GLU A 273 -33.74 10.06 25.84
CA GLU A 273 -33.28 11.45 25.74
C GLU A 273 -33.84 12.15 24.50
N LEU A 274 -33.73 11.51 23.32
CA LEU A 274 -34.22 12.08 22.06
C LEU A 274 -35.75 12.21 22.03
N GLU A 275 -36.48 11.29 22.65
CA GLU A 275 -37.94 11.34 22.77
C GLU A 275 -38.39 12.45 23.75
N ALA A 276 -37.63 12.67 24.83
CA ALA A 276 -37.94 13.70 25.84
C ALA A 276 -37.69 15.13 25.37
N LEU A 277 -37.01 15.36 24.23
CA LEU A 277 -36.74 16.70 23.73
C LEU A 277 -38.02 17.48 23.42
N GLN A 278 -38.04 18.72 23.92
CA GLN A 278 -39.05 19.72 23.62
C GLN A 278 -38.58 20.61 22.47
N PHE A 279 -39.23 20.46 21.31
CA PHE A 279 -38.93 21.23 20.12
C PHE A 279 -39.59 22.62 20.15
N THR A 280 -38.97 23.56 19.45
CA THR A 280 -39.49 24.91 19.21
C THR A 280 -39.99 25.05 17.78
N ASP A 281 -40.52 26.21 17.43
CA ASP A 281 -40.87 26.55 16.04
C ASP A 281 -39.64 26.78 15.15
N ASP A 282 -38.44 26.86 15.74
CA ASP A 282 -37.18 27.02 15.00
C ASP A 282 -36.59 25.64 14.66
N GLU A 283 -36.85 25.18 13.43
CA GLU A 283 -36.35 23.91 12.92
C GLU A 283 -34.82 23.79 12.97
N ARG A 284 -34.09 24.90 12.80
CA ARG A 284 -32.63 24.89 12.83
C ARG A 284 -32.13 24.57 14.23
N ILE A 285 -32.73 25.14 15.28
CA ILE A 285 -32.37 24.82 16.66
C ILE A 285 -32.67 23.36 16.98
N ASN A 286 -33.85 22.86 16.59
CA ASN A 286 -34.23 21.47 16.80
C ASN A 286 -33.26 20.50 16.12
N LYS A 287 -32.89 20.80 14.87
CA LYS A 287 -31.90 20.03 14.11
C LYS A 287 -30.54 20.02 14.80
N SER A 288 -30.04 21.17 15.24
CA SER A 288 -28.78 21.28 15.97
C SER A 288 -28.79 20.50 17.30
N LEU A 289 -29.88 20.57 18.06
CA LEU A 289 -30.06 19.80 19.29
C LEU A 289 -29.93 18.29 19.07
N LEU A 290 -30.62 17.77 18.05
CA LEU A 290 -30.53 16.35 17.67
C LEU A 290 -29.09 15.94 17.36
N LYS A 291 -28.39 16.75 16.54
CA LYS A 291 -26.98 16.49 16.19
C LYS A 291 -26.08 16.47 17.41
N ILE A 292 -26.20 17.47 18.30
CA ILE A 292 -25.37 17.56 19.50
C ILE A 292 -25.57 16.33 20.39
N ILE A 293 -26.82 15.92 20.63
CA ILE A 293 -27.10 14.77 21.50
C ILE A 293 -26.54 13.48 20.91
N ILE A 294 -26.72 13.25 19.61
CA ILE A 294 -26.19 12.07 18.92
C ILE A 294 -24.67 12.05 18.99
N VAL A 295 -24.00 13.14 18.61
CA VAL A 295 -22.54 13.21 18.62
C VAL A 295 -21.99 13.09 20.04
N PHE A 296 -22.56 13.79 21.02
CA PHE A 296 -22.13 13.69 22.40
C PHE A 296 -22.34 12.29 22.98
N TYR A 297 -23.42 11.61 22.59
CA TYR A 297 -23.62 10.21 22.96
C TYR A 297 -22.51 9.32 22.37
N GLU A 298 -22.26 9.42 21.06
CA GLU A 298 -21.25 8.62 20.37
C GLU A 298 -19.83 8.84 20.89
N LYS A 299 -19.50 10.07 21.33
CA LYS A 299 -18.18 10.40 21.89
C LYS A 299 -18.12 10.26 23.42
N GLY A 300 -19.19 9.82 24.09
CA GLY A 300 -19.23 9.68 25.56
C GLY A 300 -19.22 11.01 26.33
N LEU A 301 -19.58 12.12 25.68
CA LEU A 301 -19.55 13.49 26.22
C LEU A 301 -20.91 13.96 26.78
N LEU A 302 -22.00 13.20 26.56
CA LEU A 302 -23.37 13.66 26.82
C LEU A 302 -23.61 14.08 28.28
N GLN A 303 -23.17 13.26 29.25
CA GLN A 303 -23.43 13.54 30.67
C GLN A 303 -22.65 14.75 31.18
N GLN A 304 -21.39 14.88 30.78
CA GLN A 304 -20.51 15.98 31.19
C GLN A 304 -21.00 17.32 30.63
N ASN A 305 -21.65 17.31 29.46
CA ASN A 305 -22.01 18.52 28.72
C ASN A 305 -23.52 18.79 28.70
N ARG A 306 -24.29 18.17 29.61
CA ARG A 306 -25.76 18.27 29.63
C ARG A 306 -26.26 19.71 29.78
N GLN A 307 -25.52 20.58 30.48
CA GLN A 307 -25.88 21.99 30.64
C GLN A 307 -25.89 22.76 29.31
N LEU A 308 -25.11 22.34 28.32
CA LEU A 308 -25.11 23.00 27.00
C LEU A 308 -26.42 22.74 26.23
N LEU A 309 -27.07 21.59 26.48
CA LEU A 309 -28.33 21.23 25.81
C LEU A 309 -29.50 22.13 26.22
N THR A 310 -29.42 22.76 27.41
CA THR A 310 -30.45 23.68 27.89
C THR A 310 -30.20 25.13 27.45
N ASN A 311 -28.98 25.46 27.00
CA ASN A 311 -28.62 26.80 26.52
C ASN A 311 -29.01 27.00 25.05
N ARG A 312 -30.30 27.29 24.82
CA ARG A 312 -30.86 27.49 23.47
C ARG A 312 -30.24 28.67 22.72
N GLU A 313 -29.85 29.73 23.43
CA GLU A 313 -29.21 30.89 22.81
C GLU A 313 -27.87 30.50 22.20
N LEU A 314 -27.07 29.73 22.92
CA LEU A 314 -25.78 29.23 22.44
C LEU A 314 -25.93 28.31 21.22
N ILE A 315 -26.87 27.37 21.29
CA ILE A 315 -27.15 26.46 20.16
C ILE A 315 -27.56 27.27 18.93
N ASN A 316 -28.40 28.28 19.12
CA ASN A 316 -28.82 29.17 18.04
C ASN A 316 -27.62 29.92 17.42
N LYS A 317 -26.75 30.49 18.25
CA LYS A 317 -25.54 31.23 17.83
C LYS A 317 -24.59 30.40 16.96
N PHE A 318 -24.41 29.11 17.27
CA PHE A 318 -23.44 28.24 16.59
C PHE A 318 -24.05 27.19 15.66
N SER A 319 -25.37 27.19 15.49
CA SER A 319 -26.10 26.23 14.65
C SER A 319 -25.55 26.08 13.21
N ALA A 320 -25.05 27.16 12.62
CA ALA A 320 -24.44 27.17 11.29
C ALA A 320 -23.06 26.47 11.21
N TYR A 321 -22.45 26.18 12.36
CA TYR A 321 -21.11 25.61 12.51
C TYR A 321 -21.15 24.20 13.11
N MET A 322 -22.23 23.45 12.83
CA MET A 322 -22.46 22.08 13.33
C MET A 322 -22.77 21.13 12.16
N TRP A 323 -21.94 21.17 11.13
CA TRP A 323 -22.05 20.32 9.94
C TRP A 323 -21.05 19.15 9.96
N ASP A 324 -20.06 19.19 10.86
CA ASP A 324 -19.10 18.12 11.14
C ASP A 324 -19.11 17.70 12.62
N GLU A 325 -18.83 16.42 12.89
CA GLU A 325 -18.84 15.85 14.25
C GLU A 325 -17.77 16.50 15.12
N THR A 326 -16.61 16.83 14.52
CA THR A 326 -15.50 17.47 15.21
C THR A 326 -15.88 18.88 15.66
N GLN A 327 -16.61 19.64 14.84
CA GLN A 327 -17.07 20.98 15.26
C GLN A 327 -17.95 20.89 16.51
N ILE A 328 -18.91 19.95 16.52
CA ILE A 328 -19.81 19.73 17.66
C ILE A 328 -19.01 19.30 18.89
N LYS A 329 -18.06 18.37 18.75
CA LYS A 329 -17.16 17.89 19.82
C LYS A 329 -16.38 19.04 20.47
N LEU A 330 -16.01 20.08 19.70
CA LEU A 330 -15.17 21.18 20.16
C LEU A 330 -15.91 22.28 20.91
N ILE A 331 -17.21 22.45 20.67
CA ILE A 331 -17.99 23.53 21.29
C ILE A 331 -17.85 23.57 22.82
N PRO A 332 -17.97 22.45 23.56
CA PRO A 332 -17.78 22.48 25.00
C PRO A 332 -16.41 23.00 25.44
N PHE A 333 -15.35 22.51 24.80
CA PHE A 333 -13.98 22.92 25.10
C PHE A 333 -13.80 24.42 24.87
N LEU A 334 -14.28 24.93 23.74
CA LEU A 334 -14.17 26.35 23.40
C LEU A 334 -14.89 27.26 24.41
N ILE A 335 -16.04 26.82 24.92
CA ILE A 335 -16.80 27.55 25.94
C ILE A 335 -16.07 27.49 27.29
N GLU A 336 -15.61 26.31 27.69
CA GLU A 336 -14.90 26.10 28.95
C GLU A 336 -13.60 26.91 29.01
N GLN A 337 -12.90 27.06 27.87
CA GLN A 337 -11.70 27.87 27.74
C GLN A 337 -11.98 29.35 27.41
N GLU A 338 -13.22 29.80 27.58
CA GLU A 338 -13.65 31.20 27.47
C GLU A 338 -13.25 31.88 26.15
N TYR A 339 -13.36 31.16 25.02
CA TYR A 339 -13.22 31.79 23.69
C TYR A 339 -14.40 32.73 23.42
N SER A 340 -14.16 33.86 22.75
CA SER A 340 -15.24 34.77 22.35
C SER A 340 -16.13 34.16 21.26
N ASP A 341 -17.36 34.69 21.11
CA ASP A 341 -18.27 34.22 20.06
C ASP A 341 -17.65 34.35 18.66
N GLU A 342 -16.87 35.41 18.39
CA GLU A 342 -16.13 35.60 17.15
C GLU A 342 -15.01 34.57 16.94
N GLU A 343 -14.24 34.26 17.99
CA GLU A 343 -13.16 33.27 17.93
C GLU A 343 -13.72 31.86 17.67
N ILE A 344 -14.82 31.49 18.34
CA ILE A 344 -15.50 30.21 18.13
C ILE A 344 -15.96 30.10 16.67
N ARG A 345 -16.58 31.15 16.12
CA ARG A 345 -17.01 31.17 14.71
C ARG A 345 -15.83 31.03 13.77
N LEU A 346 -14.73 31.73 14.03
CA LEU A 346 -13.51 31.66 13.23
C LEU A 346 -12.98 30.22 13.17
N ILE A 347 -12.76 29.60 14.34
CA ILE A 347 -12.20 28.24 14.44
C ILE A 347 -13.12 27.23 13.75
N LEU A 348 -14.42 27.29 14.03
CA LEU A 348 -15.37 26.33 13.46
C LEU A 348 -15.67 26.58 11.98
N SER A 349 -15.36 27.75 11.41
CA SER A 349 -15.66 28.06 10.00
C SER A 349 -14.82 27.29 8.98
N ASN A 350 -13.65 26.77 9.37
CA ASN A 350 -12.68 26.18 8.44
C ASN A 350 -12.14 24.84 8.94
N ALA A 351 -12.13 23.83 8.07
CA ALA A 351 -11.63 22.48 8.35
C ALA A 351 -10.18 22.45 8.83
N ALA A 352 -9.30 23.29 8.29
CA ALA A 352 -7.93 23.36 8.77
C ALA A 352 -7.86 23.75 10.25
N TYR A 353 -8.75 24.65 10.70
CA TYR A 353 -8.69 25.24 12.04
C TYR A 353 -9.31 24.31 13.08
N TYR A 354 -10.58 23.92 12.89
CA TYR A 354 -11.25 23.06 13.87
C TYR A 354 -10.59 21.68 13.94
N GLN A 355 -10.08 21.14 12.81
CA GLN A 355 -9.38 19.87 12.91
C GLN A 355 -7.98 20.00 13.51
N ALA A 356 -7.29 21.14 13.37
CA ALA A 356 -6.03 21.39 14.08
C ALA A 356 -6.27 21.44 15.60
N LEU A 357 -7.28 22.20 16.04
CA LEU A 357 -7.63 22.27 17.46
C LEU A 357 -8.01 20.89 18.02
N ASN A 358 -8.82 20.12 17.30
CA ASN A 358 -9.16 18.77 17.74
C ASN A 358 -7.92 17.87 17.86
N ARG A 359 -6.98 17.94 16.90
CA ARG A 359 -5.73 17.18 16.98
C ARG A 359 -4.88 17.61 18.17
N LEU A 360 -4.83 18.91 18.50
CA LEU A 360 -4.13 19.40 19.69
C LEU A 360 -4.75 18.85 20.97
N ILE A 361 -6.09 18.84 21.08
CA ILE A 361 -6.79 18.24 22.23
C ILE A 361 -6.48 16.74 22.35
N ASP A 362 -6.52 16.01 21.23
CA ASP A 362 -6.25 14.58 21.20
C ASP A 362 -4.76 14.26 21.51
N LEU A 363 -3.83 15.20 21.25
CA LEU A 363 -2.43 15.11 21.66
C LEU A 363 -2.26 15.39 23.16
N GLU A 364 -2.72 16.56 23.60
CA GLU A 364 -2.68 17.01 24.99
C GLU A 364 -3.54 18.28 25.17
N PRO A 365 -4.50 18.28 26.12
CA PRO A 365 -5.37 19.45 26.35
C PRO A 365 -4.63 20.77 26.60
N ALA A 366 -3.45 20.73 27.26
CA ALA A 366 -2.66 21.93 27.53
C ALA A 366 -2.20 22.66 26.25
N LEU A 367 -1.82 21.91 25.20
CA LEU A 367 -1.43 22.49 23.92
C LEU A 367 -2.60 23.22 23.24
N ALA A 368 -3.81 22.67 23.38
CA ALA A 368 -5.01 23.30 22.84
C ALA A 368 -5.40 24.59 23.59
N ILE A 369 -5.04 24.71 24.86
CA ILE A 369 -5.21 25.94 25.65
C ILE A 369 -4.20 27.00 25.19
N GLU A 370 -2.93 26.62 25.06
CA GLU A 370 -1.85 27.51 24.57
C GLU A 370 -2.11 28.01 23.15
N ALA A 371 -2.71 27.17 22.30
CA ALA A 371 -3.08 27.51 20.93
C ALA A 371 -4.06 28.68 20.78
N LYS A 372 -4.76 29.08 21.87
CA LYS A 372 -5.76 30.17 21.83
C LYS A 372 -5.21 31.45 21.21
N GLU A 373 -4.01 31.86 21.61
CA GLU A 373 -3.40 33.08 21.09
C GLU A 373 -2.97 32.94 19.62
N CYS A 374 -2.58 31.73 19.19
CA CYS A 374 -2.20 31.46 17.80
C CYS A 374 -3.37 31.65 16.83
N PHE A 375 -4.62 31.39 17.24
CA PHE A 375 -5.81 31.61 16.40
C PHE A 375 -6.13 33.08 16.12
N LYS A 376 -5.51 34.02 16.86
CA LYS A 376 -5.69 35.46 16.65
C LYS A 376 -4.76 36.03 15.58
N ASP A 377 -3.73 35.28 15.18
CA ASP A 377 -2.73 35.71 14.21
C ASP A 377 -3.06 35.19 12.78
N PRO A 378 -3.32 36.08 11.80
CA PRO A 378 -3.59 35.68 10.42
C PRO A 378 -2.45 34.87 9.76
N ALA A 379 -1.19 35.11 10.12
CA ALA A 379 -0.05 34.35 9.59
C ALA A 379 -0.10 32.89 10.07
N LYS A 380 -0.37 32.70 11.36
CA LYS A 380 -0.56 31.37 11.98
C LYS A 380 -1.72 30.60 11.36
N LEU A 381 -2.81 31.27 11.03
CA LEU A 381 -3.95 30.64 10.35
C LEU A 381 -3.60 30.15 8.94
N ALA A 382 -2.76 30.88 8.20
CA ALA A 382 -2.28 30.47 6.89
C ALA A 382 -1.36 29.22 6.98
N GLU A 383 -0.57 29.10 8.04
CA GLU A 383 0.23 27.90 8.31
C GLU A 383 -0.66 26.66 8.53
N LEU A 384 -1.77 26.79 9.26
CA LEU A 384 -2.72 25.68 9.46
C LEU A 384 -3.31 25.17 8.15
N MET A 385 -3.58 26.05 7.18
CA MET A 385 -4.04 25.65 5.85
C MET A 385 -2.99 24.78 5.14
N THR A 386 -1.71 25.09 5.30
CA THR A 386 -0.61 24.29 4.75
C THR A 386 -0.53 22.93 5.44
N ILE A 387 -0.51 22.91 6.78
CA ILE A 387 -0.40 21.68 7.59
C ILE A 387 -1.59 20.74 7.30
N HIS A 388 -2.80 21.28 7.20
CA HIS A 388 -4.00 20.49 6.94
C HIS A 388 -3.92 19.66 5.65
N ASN A 389 -3.24 20.19 4.62
CA ASN A 389 -3.08 19.56 3.32
C ASN A 389 -2.00 18.48 3.27
N PHE A 390 -1.26 18.24 4.35
CA PHE A 390 -0.29 17.16 4.39
C PHE A 390 -1.00 15.78 4.38
N PRO A 391 -0.46 14.75 3.72
CA PRO A 391 -1.11 13.44 3.66
C PRO A 391 -0.93 12.64 4.97
N ASP A 392 0.23 12.77 5.62
CA ASP A 392 0.57 12.00 6.82
C ASP A 392 0.04 12.66 8.11
N GLU A 393 -0.73 11.90 8.90
CA GLU A 393 -1.38 12.42 10.10
C GLU A 393 -0.39 12.66 11.27
N ASP A 394 0.67 11.88 11.38
CA ASP A 394 1.68 12.09 12.42
C ASP A 394 2.57 13.31 12.10
N CYS A 395 2.85 13.56 10.81
CA CYS A 395 3.48 14.79 10.35
C CYS A 395 2.63 16.01 10.70
N LYS A 396 1.30 15.96 10.52
CA LYS A 396 0.41 17.05 10.95
C LYS A 396 0.54 17.31 12.45
N ARG A 397 0.51 16.25 13.26
CA ARG A 397 0.65 16.36 14.72
C ARG A 397 1.97 17.00 15.12
N LEU A 398 3.08 16.56 14.51
CA LEU A 398 4.40 17.14 14.77
C LEU A 398 4.44 18.63 14.40
N CYS A 399 3.95 19.00 13.21
CA CYS A 399 3.88 20.40 12.80
C CYS A 399 2.99 21.24 13.73
N LEU A 400 1.89 20.69 14.25
CA LEU A 400 1.02 21.37 15.20
C LEU A 400 1.71 21.62 16.55
N ILE A 401 2.56 20.70 17.02
CA ILE A 401 3.39 20.92 18.23
C ILE A 401 4.32 22.13 18.02
N PHE A 402 5.02 22.18 16.88
CA PHE A 402 5.87 23.32 16.53
C PHE A 402 5.06 24.62 16.34
N TRP A 403 3.87 24.53 15.77
CA TRP A 403 2.98 25.67 15.56
C TRP A 403 2.55 26.33 16.88
N VAL A 404 2.20 25.55 17.90
CA VAL A 404 1.85 26.07 19.24
C VAL A 404 3.09 26.57 19.99
N LYS A 405 4.17 25.79 19.99
CA LYS A 405 5.37 26.08 20.81
C LYS A 405 6.41 26.98 20.11
N GLU A 406 6.05 27.64 19.01
CA GLU A 406 6.99 28.46 18.25
C GLU A 406 7.66 29.56 19.10
N ASN A 407 6.89 30.19 19.99
CA ASN A 407 7.41 31.24 20.87
C ASN A 407 8.57 30.73 21.75
N GLU A 408 8.55 29.46 22.16
CA GLU A 408 9.63 28.82 22.92
C GLU A 408 10.87 28.56 22.05
N LEU A 409 10.69 28.40 20.74
CA LEU A 409 11.78 28.23 19.77
C LEU A 409 12.61 29.52 19.63
N GLY A 410 12.00 30.67 19.85
CA GLY A 410 12.63 31.99 19.78
C GLY A 410 12.88 32.47 18.34
N LYS A 411 12.17 31.89 17.36
CA LYS A 411 12.16 32.28 15.94
C LYS A 411 10.81 31.93 15.32
N GLU A 412 10.39 32.71 14.35
CA GLU A 412 9.20 32.41 13.54
C GLU A 412 9.50 31.27 12.55
N LEU A 413 8.56 30.34 12.41
CA LEU A 413 8.59 29.25 11.45
C LEU A 413 7.85 29.69 10.19
N SER A 414 8.57 29.70 9.07
CA SER A 414 7.94 29.94 7.77
C SER A 414 7.18 28.70 7.27
N VAL A 415 6.31 28.91 6.28
CA VAL A 415 5.67 27.82 5.52
C VAL A 415 6.72 26.82 4.97
N ASP A 416 7.89 27.31 4.55
CA ASP A 416 8.99 26.48 4.07
C ASP A 416 9.55 25.56 5.15
N ALA A 417 9.55 25.98 6.42
CA ALA A 417 9.97 25.13 7.52
C ALA A 417 9.04 23.92 7.68
N TYR A 418 7.72 24.11 7.60
CA TYR A 418 6.76 23.00 7.63
C TYR A 418 6.89 22.08 6.42
N GLN A 419 7.18 22.62 5.24
CA GLN A 419 7.46 21.82 4.05
C GLN A 419 8.76 20.99 4.21
N HIS A 420 9.77 21.54 4.87
CA HIS A 420 10.99 20.78 5.18
C HIS A 420 10.71 19.63 6.16
N ILE A 421 9.94 19.86 7.23
CA ILE A 421 9.51 18.79 8.16
C ILE A 421 8.77 17.68 7.38
N ARG A 422 7.89 18.06 6.46
CA ARG A 422 7.18 17.11 5.60
C ARG A 422 8.15 16.32 4.70
N ALA A 423 9.10 16.98 4.05
CA ALA A 423 10.07 16.31 3.19
C ALA A 423 10.93 15.31 3.97
N GLU A 424 11.34 15.66 5.18
CA GLU A 424 12.04 14.75 6.09
C GLU A 424 11.14 13.57 6.52
N ALA A 425 9.87 13.81 6.84
CA ALA A 425 8.92 12.74 7.16
C ALA A 425 8.64 11.80 5.96
N GLU A 426 8.68 12.31 4.73
CA GLU A 426 8.58 11.51 3.50
C GLU A 426 9.85 10.66 3.29
N ALA A 427 11.04 11.21 3.57
CA ALA A 427 12.31 10.47 3.53
C ALA A 427 12.43 9.42 4.65
N TYR A 428 11.85 9.71 5.83
CA TYR A 428 11.93 8.90 7.04
C TYR A 428 10.53 8.67 7.65
N PRO A 429 9.75 7.68 7.14
CA PRO A 429 8.33 7.51 7.47
C PRO A 429 8.00 7.26 8.96
N LEU A 430 8.99 6.86 9.77
CA LEU A 430 8.81 6.63 11.21
C LEU A 430 9.16 7.86 12.06
N MET A 431 9.72 8.92 11.47
CA MET A 431 10.22 10.09 12.18
C MET A 431 9.09 10.81 12.93
N ALA A 432 8.04 11.20 12.24
CA ALA A 432 7.02 12.08 12.81
C ALA A 432 6.34 11.48 14.04
N SER A 433 5.90 10.22 13.96
CA SER A 433 5.30 9.51 15.09
C SER A 433 6.24 9.36 16.27
N SER A 434 7.53 9.10 16.01
CA SER A 434 8.55 8.96 17.05
C SER A 434 8.82 10.28 17.77
N LEU A 435 8.88 11.38 17.03
CA LEU A 435 9.12 12.70 17.59
C LEU A 435 7.90 13.25 18.34
N VAL A 436 6.67 12.96 17.86
CA VAL A 436 5.44 13.24 18.63
C VAL A 436 5.46 12.48 19.96
N ALA A 437 5.78 11.19 19.94
CA ALA A 437 5.88 10.40 21.17
C ALA A 437 6.99 10.91 22.09
N LEU A 438 8.10 11.40 21.54
CA LEU A 438 9.20 11.95 22.31
C LEU A 438 8.81 13.26 23.01
N ASP A 439 8.08 14.18 22.34
CA ASP A 439 7.52 15.38 22.98
C ASP A 439 6.57 15.03 24.14
N GLN A 440 5.76 13.99 23.96
CA GLN A 440 4.82 13.51 24.99
C GLN A 440 5.52 12.98 26.25
N THR A 441 6.80 12.59 26.17
CA THR A 441 7.56 12.20 27.38
C THR A 441 7.89 13.38 28.30
N LYS A 442 7.80 14.62 27.81
CA LYS A 442 8.20 15.86 28.50
C LYS A 442 9.67 15.89 28.94
N THR A 443 10.50 15.00 28.38
CA THR A 443 11.94 14.93 28.69
C THR A 443 12.81 15.82 27.79
N ILE A 444 12.24 16.30 26.69
CA ILE A 444 12.88 17.20 25.73
C ILE A 444 12.04 18.46 25.54
N ASP A 445 12.72 19.57 25.29
CA ASP A 445 12.09 20.85 24.94
C ASP A 445 11.95 21.00 23.41
N ILE A 446 11.24 22.03 22.96
CA ILE A 446 10.97 22.24 21.53
C ILE A 446 12.24 22.48 20.70
N LYS A 447 13.29 23.07 21.29
CA LYS A 447 14.57 23.33 20.60
C LYS A 447 15.32 22.04 20.35
N LYS A 448 15.32 21.12 21.31
CA LYS A 448 15.85 19.77 21.11
C LYS A 448 15.00 18.98 20.13
N LEU A 449 13.67 19.11 20.18
CA LEU A 449 12.81 18.47 19.19
C LEU A 449 13.14 18.94 17.76
N GLU A 450 13.37 20.24 17.57
CA GLU A 450 13.83 20.79 16.28
C GLU A 450 15.19 20.19 15.86
N GLN A 451 16.15 20.08 16.78
CA GLN A 451 17.44 19.45 16.48
C GLN A 451 17.27 18.01 15.98
N HIS A 452 16.35 17.25 16.57
CA HIS A 452 16.09 15.88 16.15
C HIS A 452 15.43 15.81 14.76
N VAL A 453 14.56 16.77 14.41
CA VAL A 453 14.04 16.87 13.04
C VAL A 453 15.17 17.09 12.04
N LEU A 454 16.07 18.03 12.34
CA LEU A 454 17.14 18.45 11.43
C LEU A 454 18.34 17.48 11.38
N ASP A 455 18.42 16.52 12.31
CA ASP A 455 19.50 15.53 12.38
C ASP A 455 18.96 14.11 12.15
N PRO A 456 19.12 13.58 10.92
CA PRO A 456 18.74 12.21 10.60
C PRO A 456 19.33 11.15 11.52
N HIS A 457 20.53 11.39 12.04
CA HIS A 457 21.14 10.45 12.97
C HIS A 457 20.30 10.32 14.25
N LEU A 458 19.87 11.44 14.83
CA LEU A 458 19.09 11.46 16.07
C LEU A 458 17.71 10.85 15.88
N HIS A 459 16.94 11.31 14.89
CA HIS A 459 15.58 10.82 14.74
C HIS A 459 15.52 9.35 14.28
N LEU A 460 16.52 8.84 13.56
CA LEU A 460 16.58 7.41 13.22
C LEU A 460 16.83 6.56 14.46
N GLN A 461 17.63 7.02 15.42
CA GLN A 461 17.80 6.34 16.71
C GLN A 461 16.49 6.33 17.50
N ASP A 462 15.80 7.46 17.57
CA ASP A 462 14.54 7.56 18.30
C ASP A 462 13.43 6.75 17.64
N SER A 463 13.41 6.71 16.31
CA SER A 463 12.53 5.83 15.55
C SER A 463 12.73 4.37 15.92
N ILE A 464 13.99 3.93 16.04
CA ILE A 464 14.26 2.55 16.45
C ILE A 464 13.81 2.29 17.89
N LYS A 465 14.13 3.19 18.82
CA LYS A 465 13.76 3.07 20.24
C LYS A 465 12.25 3.03 20.44
N HIS A 466 11.50 3.88 19.71
CA HIS A 466 10.06 4.00 19.85
C HIS A 466 9.32 2.84 19.18
N HIS A 467 9.56 2.61 17.89
CA HIS A 467 8.77 1.66 17.10
C HIS A 467 9.12 0.20 17.37
N PHE A 468 10.30 -0.08 17.93
CA PHE A 468 10.74 -1.45 18.24
C PHE A 468 11.01 -1.65 19.74
N ALA A 469 10.41 -0.81 20.60
CA ALA A 469 10.60 -0.86 22.05
C ALA A 469 10.30 -2.27 22.64
N LYS A 470 9.25 -2.91 22.13
CA LYS A 470 8.82 -4.24 22.58
C LYS A 470 9.80 -5.34 22.15
N GLU A 471 10.30 -5.27 20.93
CA GLU A 471 11.25 -6.22 20.36
C GLU A 471 12.63 -6.14 21.04
N PHE A 472 12.98 -4.96 21.56
CA PHE A 472 14.22 -4.70 22.31
C PHE A 472 14.02 -4.64 23.83
N GLU A 473 12.89 -5.10 24.35
CA GLU A 473 12.64 -5.13 25.79
C GLU A 473 13.75 -5.92 26.51
N GLY A 474 14.35 -5.33 27.54
CA GLY A 474 15.47 -5.92 28.28
C GLY A 474 16.85 -5.85 27.58
N TYR A 475 16.95 -5.27 26.38
CA TYR A 475 18.23 -5.10 25.69
C TYR A 475 19.00 -3.86 26.18
N ALA A 476 19.69 -4.00 27.33
CA ALA A 476 20.40 -2.89 28.00
C ALA A 476 21.44 -2.18 27.11
N ALA A 477 22.00 -2.84 26.10
CA ALA A 477 23.01 -2.28 25.21
C ALA A 477 22.43 -1.48 24.02
N LEU A 478 21.09 -1.36 23.88
CA LEU A 478 20.44 -0.74 22.73
C LEU A 478 21.01 0.65 22.41
N GLY A 479 21.03 1.56 23.39
CA GLY A 479 21.52 2.93 23.18
C GLY A 479 22.97 2.97 22.70
N ALA A 480 23.84 2.17 23.32
CA ALA A 480 25.24 2.09 22.93
C ALA A 480 25.43 1.50 21.52
N ARG A 481 24.59 0.55 21.10
CA ARG A 481 24.62 -0.01 19.74
C ARG A 481 24.18 1.01 18.69
N LEU A 482 23.07 1.71 18.95
CA LEU A 482 22.57 2.73 18.04
C LEU A 482 23.58 3.86 17.82
N TYR A 483 24.27 4.30 18.89
CA TYR A 483 25.32 5.32 18.80
C TYR A 483 26.54 4.89 17.97
N GLN A 484 26.79 3.58 17.83
CA GLN A 484 27.93 3.07 17.08
C GLN A 484 27.72 3.04 15.56
N LEU A 485 26.46 3.12 15.10
CA LEU A 485 26.06 3.07 13.69
C LEU A 485 26.03 4.48 13.12
N ASN A 486 26.47 4.66 11.88
CA ASN A 486 26.33 5.93 11.17
C ASN A 486 24.90 6.11 10.60
N THR A 487 24.59 7.28 10.03
CA THR A 487 23.26 7.61 9.51
C THR A 487 22.76 6.62 8.43
N GLN A 488 23.61 6.22 7.48
CA GLN A 488 23.23 5.25 6.44
C GLN A 488 22.96 3.87 7.04
N GLU A 489 23.78 3.45 8.03
CA GLU A 489 23.55 2.19 8.74
C GLU A 489 22.27 2.22 9.57
N LEU A 490 21.94 3.34 10.21
CA LEU A 490 20.70 3.53 10.97
C LEU A 490 19.47 3.52 10.05
N LEU A 491 19.57 4.10 8.85
CA LEU A 491 18.50 4.07 7.86
C LEU A 491 18.25 2.63 7.37
N ALA A 492 19.32 1.92 7.03
CA ALA A 492 19.26 0.51 6.64
C ALA A 492 18.71 -0.36 7.78
N ALA A 493 19.12 -0.10 9.02
CA ALA A 493 18.58 -0.76 10.20
C ALA A 493 17.07 -0.50 10.37
N ASN A 494 16.61 0.76 10.31
CA ASN A 494 15.19 1.08 10.39
C ASN A 494 14.37 0.33 9.34
N THR A 495 14.83 0.33 8.09
CA THR A 495 14.15 -0.36 6.99
C THR A 495 14.11 -1.87 7.20
N ALA A 496 15.23 -2.46 7.64
CA ALA A 496 15.32 -3.89 7.94
C ALA A 496 14.39 -4.29 9.11
N LEU A 497 14.44 -3.55 10.21
CA LEU A 497 13.61 -3.82 11.40
C LEU A 497 12.11 -3.69 11.08
N PHE A 498 11.73 -2.68 10.27
CA PHE A 498 10.36 -2.49 9.84
C PHE A 498 9.84 -3.67 8.99
N LEU A 499 10.66 -4.18 8.07
CA LEU A 499 10.36 -5.38 7.31
C LEU A 499 10.16 -6.60 8.22
N LEU A 500 11.06 -6.80 9.20
CA LEU A 500 10.97 -7.91 10.15
C LEU A 500 9.67 -7.85 10.96
N LYS A 501 9.28 -6.65 11.42
CA LYS A 501 8.05 -6.42 12.17
C LYS A 501 6.80 -6.74 11.34
N LYS A 502 6.76 -6.31 10.08
CA LYS A 502 5.68 -6.66 9.14
C LYS A 502 5.59 -8.16 8.86
N THR A 503 6.71 -8.85 8.81
CA THR A 503 6.78 -10.27 8.50
C THR A 503 6.28 -11.14 9.66
N GLY A 504 6.61 -10.76 10.90
CA GLY A 504 6.26 -11.52 12.10
C GLY A 504 7.03 -12.84 12.24
N GLY A 505 6.96 -13.45 13.44
CA GLY A 505 7.67 -14.70 13.74
C GLY A 505 9.20 -14.54 13.90
N ILE A 506 9.67 -13.32 14.16
CA ILE A 506 11.07 -12.98 14.36
C ILE A 506 11.37 -12.91 15.87
N THR A 507 12.48 -13.50 16.29
CA THR A 507 12.92 -13.55 17.69
C THR A 507 13.63 -12.26 18.12
N PRO A 508 13.63 -11.90 19.41
CA PRO A 508 14.37 -10.73 19.91
C PRO A 508 15.86 -10.74 19.55
N GLN A 509 16.50 -11.92 19.53
CA GLN A 509 17.91 -12.06 19.15
C GLN A 509 18.14 -11.72 17.67
N GLU A 510 17.22 -12.10 16.78
CA GLU A 510 17.29 -11.75 15.36
C GLU A 510 17.20 -10.23 15.15
N TYR A 511 16.31 -9.54 15.87
CA TYR A 511 16.27 -8.07 15.88
C TYR A 511 17.59 -7.46 16.35
N GLN A 512 18.20 -8.01 17.41
CA GLN A 512 19.48 -7.52 17.94
C GLN A 512 20.65 -7.70 16.94
N LEU A 513 20.66 -8.78 16.16
CA LEU A 513 21.70 -9.02 15.16
C LEU A 513 21.75 -7.92 14.10
N VAL A 514 20.60 -7.35 13.70
CA VAL A 514 20.53 -6.24 12.74
C VAL A 514 21.27 -5.00 13.23
N LEU A 515 21.39 -4.80 14.55
CA LEU A 515 22.10 -3.66 15.15
C LEU A 515 23.60 -3.93 15.38
N GLY A 516 24.10 -5.12 15.04
CA GLY A 516 25.50 -5.48 15.19
C GLY A 516 26.42 -4.65 14.30
N LYS A 517 27.54 -4.14 14.85
CA LYS A 517 28.59 -3.45 14.07
C LYS A 517 29.53 -4.42 13.32
N ASP A 518 29.34 -5.71 13.52
CA ASP A 518 30.13 -6.75 12.86
C ASP A 518 29.62 -7.02 11.43
N ASN A 519 30.36 -7.87 10.70
CA ASN A 519 30.02 -8.28 9.33
C ASN A 519 28.60 -8.88 9.23
N LYS A 520 28.14 -9.56 10.29
CA LYS A 520 26.81 -10.16 10.38
C LYS A 520 25.72 -9.10 10.34
N GLY A 521 25.78 -8.12 11.25
CA GLY A 521 24.82 -7.03 11.28
C GLY A 521 24.86 -6.19 10.00
N HIS A 522 26.06 -5.94 9.46
CA HIS A 522 26.21 -5.24 8.19
C HIS A 522 25.54 -6.00 7.02
N ALA A 523 25.75 -7.31 6.90
CA ALA A 523 25.12 -8.12 5.85
C ALA A 523 23.59 -8.11 5.97
N LEU A 524 23.04 -8.19 7.19
CA LEU A 524 21.60 -8.10 7.42
C LEU A 524 21.05 -6.74 6.97
N ARG A 525 21.73 -5.64 7.29
CA ARG A 525 21.34 -4.28 6.87
C ARG A 525 21.43 -4.09 5.36
N LEU A 526 22.31 -4.80 4.66
CA LEU A 526 22.37 -4.78 3.19
C LEU A 526 21.24 -5.56 2.54
N PHE A 527 20.96 -6.78 3.01
CA PHE A 527 20.04 -7.69 2.31
C PHE A 527 18.58 -7.58 2.75
N LEU A 528 18.28 -7.35 4.04
CA LEU A 528 16.90 -7.31 4.51
C LEU A 528 16.07 -6.23 3.78
N PRO A 529 16.52 -4.96 3.64
CA PRO A 529 15.75 -3.94 2.93
C PRO A 529 15.39 -4.35 1.50
N GLN A 530 16.27 -5.09 0.83
CA GLN A 530 16.05 -5.53 -0.54
C GLN A 530 14.93 -6.55 -0.63
N LEU A 531 14.63 -7.33 0.43
CA LEU A 531 13.54 -8.30 0.40
C LEU A 531 12.14 -7.66 0.50
N ALA A 532 12.05 -6.34 0.71
CA ALA A 532 10.77 -5.64 0.86
C ALA A 532 9.92 -5.61 -0.43
N HIS A 533 10.54 -5.70 -1.62
CA HIS A 533 9.83 -5.68 -2.91
C HIS A 533 9.16 -7.02 -3.26
N ILE A 534 9.42 -8.09 -2.50
CA ILE A 534 8.80 -9.39 -2.72
C ILE A 534 7.35 -9.35 -2.21
N GLU A 535 6.39 -9.33 -3.13
CA GLU A 535 4.95 -9.23 -2.82
C GLU A 535 4.44 -10.44 -2.03
N ASP A 536 4.84 -11.65 -2.43
CA ASP A 536 4.41 -12.89 -1.76
C ASP A 536 5.03 -13.01 -0.35
N GLU A 537 4.17 -12.99 0.66
CA GLU A 537 4.57 -13.03 2.06
C GLU A 537 5.29 -14.34 2.44
N THR A 538 4.87 -15.47 1.85
CA THR A 538 5.48 -16.78 2.11
C THR A 538 6.90 -16.83 1.54
N HIS A 539 7.09 -16.32 0.32
CA HIS A 539 8.39 -16.23 -0.34
C HIS A 539 9.33 -15.35 0.49
N ARG A 540 8.85 -14.18 0.90
CA ARG A 540 9.61 -13.23 1.73
C ARG A 540 10.02 -13.84 3.07
N LYS A 541 9.12 -14.56 3.75
CA LYS A 541 9.41 -15.30 5.00
C LYS A 541 10.51 -16.34 4.80
N THR A 542 10.43 -17.12 3.73
CA THR A 542 11.45 -18.14 3.41
C THR A 542 12.81 -17.49 3.17
N LEU A 543 12.87 -16.42 2.38
CA LEU A 543 14.12 -15.71 2.08
C LEU A 543 14.76 -15.08 3.33
N ILE A 544 13.97 -14.52 4.25
CA ILE A 544 14.46 -14.01 5.53
C ILE A 544 15.10 -15.13 6.36
N LYS A 545 14.48 -16.33 6.43
CA LYS A 545 15.06 -17.50 7.12
C LYS A 545 16.38 -17.95 6.48
N VAL A 546 16.43 -17.99 5.15
CA VAL A 546 17.65 -18.32 4.40
C VAL A 546 18.77 -17.31 4.71
N LEU A 547 18.44 -16.02 4.82
CA LEU A 547 19.40 -14.98 5.16
C LEU A 547 19.97 -15.16 6.59
N TYR A 548 19.10 -15.36 7.58
CA TYR A 548 19.54 -15.62 8.96
C TYR A 548 20.35 -16.92 9.09
N ALA A 549 20.01 -17.96 8.34
CA ALA A 549 20.82 -19.17 8.25
C ALA A 549 22.23 -18.88 7.69
N GLY A 550 22.35 -17.96 6.72
CA GLY A 550 23.64 -17.45 6.22
C GLY A 550 24.46 -16.76 7.30
N VAL A 551 23.83 -15.94 8.13
CA VAL A 551 24.48 -15.24 9.26
C VAL A 551 25.03 -16.22 10.31
N ILE A 552 24.40 -17.40 10.44
CA ILE A 552 24.93 -18.50 11.24
C ILE A 552 26.11 -19.17 10.51
N GLY A 553 25.96 -19.48 9.22
CA GLY A 553 27.04 -19.93 8.34
C GLY A 553 26.59 -20.39 6.95
N VAL A 554 27.49 -20.31 5.97
CA VAL A 554 27.22 -20.66 4.55
C VAL A 554 26.76 -22.12 4.38
N GLN A 555 27.26 -23.04 5.20
CA GLN A 555 26.83 -24.45 5.24
C GLN A 555 25.35 -24.56 5.67
N THR A 556 24.98 -23.91 6.77
CA THR A 556 23.60 -23.86 7.30
C THR A 556 22.65 -23.26 6.28
N GLN A 557 23.06 -22.19 5.60
CA GLN A 557 22.30 -21.59 4.50
C GLN A 557 22.10 -22.58 3.35
N GLY A 558 23.13 -23.34 2.98
CA GLY A 558 23.04 -24.36 1.94
C GLY A 558 21.97 -25.41 2.23
N HIS A 559 21.92 -25.93 3.46
CA HIS A 559 20.87 -26.87 3.87
C HIS A 559 19.47 -26.25 3.80
N GLN A 560 19.30 -25.02 4.28
CA GLN A 560 18.02 -24.32 4.20
C GLN A 560 17.54 -24.11 2.76
N VAL A 561 18.45 -23.84 1.82
CA VAL A 561 18.12 -23.72 0.40
C VAL A 561 17.71 -25.07 -0.20
N GLN A 562 18.36 -26.16 0.19
CA GLN A 562 18.06 -27.52 -0.29
C GLN A 562 16.67 -28.01 0.16
N ASP A 563 16.17 -27.54 1.29
CA ASP A 563 14.87 -27.90 1.83
C ASP A 563 13.68 -27.19 1.13
N ILE A 564 13.96 -26.22 0.25
CA ILE A 564 12.94 -25.47 -0.49
C ILE A 564 12.39 -26.30 -1.65
N LYS A 565 11.07 -26.54 -1.63
CA LYS A 565 10.37 -27.35 -2.65
C LYS A 565 9.79 -26.53 -3.79
N ASP A 566 9.43 -25.27 -3.54
CA ASP A 566 8.86 -24.41 -4.56
C ASP A 566 9.95 -23.94 -5.55
N PRO A 567 9.79 -24.16 -6.87
CA PRO A 567 10.83 -23.83 -7.84
C PRO A 567 11.18 -22.34 -7.90
N LEU A 568 10.18 -21.45 -7.76
CA LEU A 568 10.41 -20.01 -7.84
C LEU A 568 11.13 -19.49 -6.59
N GLN A 569 10.72 -19.96 -5.40
CA GLN A 569 11.43 -19.68 -4.15
C GLN A 569 12.85 -20.21 -4.17
N LEU A 570 13.08 -21.40 -4.74
CA LEU A 570 14.40 -22.01 -4.83
C LEU A 570 15.36 -21.14 -5.65
N VAL A 571 14.90 -20.64 -6.81
CA VAL A 571 15.70 -19.73 -7.65
C VAL A 571 16.06 -18.45 -6.88
N LEU A 572 15.07 -17.81 -6.24
CA LEU A 572 15.30 -16.59 -5.45
C LEU A 572 16.29 -16.84 -4.30
N ALA A 573 16.15 -17.99 -3.61
CA ALA A 573 17.02 -18.35 -2.49
C ALA A 573 18.45 -18.70 -2.94
N GLN A 574 18.62 -19.30 -4.12
CA GLN A 574 19.93 -19.54 -4.73
C GLN A 574 20.63 -18.23 -5.08
N CYS A 575 19.92 -17.30 -5.73
CA CYS A 575 20.42 -15.96 -6.03
C CYS A 575 20.84 -15.20 -4.76
N LEU A 576 20.00 -15.25 -3.71
CA LEU A 576 20.30 -14.64 -2.41
C LEU A 576 21.54 -15.27 -1.76
N ARG A 577 21.66 -16.60 -1.78
CA ARG A 577 22.80 -17.34 -1.23
C ARG A 577 24.10 -16.96 -1.95
N GLU A 578 24.10 -16.90 -3.27
CA GLU A 578 25.26 -16.52 -4.06
C GLU A 578 25.78 -15.13 -3.68
N ARG A 579 24.86 -14.15 -3.63
CA ARG A 579 25.16 -12.78 -3.22
C ARG A 579 25.70 -12.72 -1.80
N PHE A 580 25.08 -13.46 -0.88
CA PHE A 580 25.51 -13.53 0.52
C PHE A 580 26.93 -14.09 0.67
N ILE A 581 27.27 -15.15 -0.09
CA ILE A 581 28.63 -15.73 -0.11
C ILE A 581 29.65 -14.69 -0.59
N CYS A 582 29.37 -14.00 -1.70
CA CYS A 582 30.26 -12.99 -2.25
C CYS A 582 30.46 -11.82 -1.27
N VAL A 583 29.39 -11.33 -0.64
CA VAL A 583 29.48 -10.30 0.42
C VAL A 583 30.34 -10.79 1.59
N THR A 584 30.12 -12.01 2.06
CA THR A 584 30.89 -12.59 3.18
C THR A 584 32.38 -12.71 2.84
N LEU A 585 32.71 -13.12 1.61
CA LEU A 585 34.09 -13.19 1.12
C LEU A 585 34.74 -11.80 1.10
N MET A 586 34.06 -10.80 0.54
CA MET A 586 34.59 -9.42 0.49
C MET A 586 34.75 -8.81 1.88
N GLN A 587 33.85 -9.12 2.81
CA GLN A 587 33.92 -8.67 4.21
C GLN A 587 35.07 -9.32 4.98
N ASN A 588 35.33 -10.61 4.75
CA ASN A 588 36.36 -11.39 5.45
C ASN A 588 37.78 -11.20 4.90
N PHE A 589 37.95 -10.57 3.73
CA PHE A 589 39.27 -10.20 3.22
C PHE A 589 39.94 -9.17 4.17
N ALA A 590 40.91 -9.65 4.97
CA ALA A 590 41.41 -8.99 6.18
C ALA A 590 42.43 -7.87 5.96
N LEU A 591 43.02 -7.76 4.76
CA LEU A 591 44.19 -6.91 4.49
C LEU A 591 44.00 -5.93 3.31
N MET A 592 42.76 -5.55 2.98
CA MET A 592 42.54 -4.37 2.15
C MET A 592 42.77 -3.12 3.00
N SER A 593 43.99 -2.59 2.94
CA SER A 593 44.41 -1.36 3.64
C SER A 593 43.62 -0.11 3.20
N ASP A 594 42.92 -0.19 2.06
CA ASP A 594 42.01 0.85 1.59
C ASP A 594 40.56 0.52 1.98
N LEU A 595 40.10 1.09 3.10
CA LEU A 595 38.75 0.88 3.62
C LEU A 595 37.65 1.35 2.64
N LYS A 596 37.92 2.35 1.80
CA LYS A 596 36.89 2.93 0.91
C LYS A 596 36.56 1.98 -0.24
N ASN A 597 37.59 1.39 -0.84
CA ASN A 597 37.40 0.39 -1.89
C ASN A 597 36.77 -0.90 -1.36
N LYS A 598 37.06 -1.29 -0.11
CA LYS A 598 36.43 -2.44 0.53
C LYS A 598 34.91 -2.28 0.69
N ALA A 599 34.44 -1.14 1.20
CA ALA A 599 33.00 -0.91 1.39
C ALA A 599 32.24 -0.94 0.05
N ALA A 600 32.75 -0.25 -0.96
CA ALA A 600 32.11 -0.18 -2.27
C ALA A 600 32.06 -1.55 -2.99
N MET A 601 33.09 -2.39 -2.83
CA MET A 601 33.07 -3.76 -3.36
C MET A 601 32.05 -4.66 -2.64
N VAL A 602 31.88 -4.48 -1.32
CA VAL A 602 30.85 -5.21 -0.55
C VAL A 602 29.45 -4.80 -0.99
N GLU A 603 29.20 -3.51 -1.18
CA GLU A 603 27.93 -2.99 -1.70
C GLU A 603 27.66 -3.52 -3.12
N LEU A 604 28.65 -3.44 -4.02
CA LEU A 604 28.53 -3.98 -5.38
C LEU A 604 28.24 -5.49 -5.37
N ALA A 605 28.88 -6.27 -4.49
CA ALA A 605 28.59 -7.70 -4.39
C ALA A 605 27.14 -7.98 -3.93
N ALA A 606 26.55 -7.08 -3.13
CA ALA A 606 25.19 -7.22 -2.62
C ALA A 606 24.11 -6.80 -3.64
N GLU A 607 24.38 -5.88 -4.56
CA GLU A 607 23.42 -5.32 -5.53
C GLU A 607 22.78 -6.35 -6.48
N GLU A 608 21.58 -6.03 -6.99
CA GLU A 608 20.85 -6.82 -8.01
C GLU A 608 21.08 -6.32 -9.45
N SER A 609 22.15 -5.56 -9.69
CA SER A 609 22.49 -5.06 -11.03
C SER A 609 23.24 -6.09 -11.88
N GLU A 610 23.20 -5.96 -13.20
CA GLU A 610 23.97 -6.81 -14.11
C GLU A 610 25.49 -6.66 -13.88
N ARG A 611 25.95 -5.42 -13.67
CA ARG A 611 27.35 -5.14 -13.30
C ARG A 611 27.75 -5.88 -12.02
N ALA A 612 26.90 -5.87 -11.00
CA ALA A 612 27.10 -6.62 -9.77
C ALA A 612 27.14 -8.13 -10.01
N ASN A 613 26.31 -8.63 -10.92
CA ASN A 613 26.30 -10.04 -11.33
C ASN A 613 27.64 -10.45 -11.97
N ARG A 614 28.15 -9.64 -12.91
CA ARG A 614 29.46 -9.86 -13.55
C ARG A 614 30.59 -9.85 -12.51
N PHE A 615 30.55 -8.93 -11.55
CA PHE A 615 31.51 -8.89 -10.45
C PHE A 615 31.47 -10.16 -9.58
N ARG A 616 30.28 -10.64 -9.22
CA ARG A 616 30.11 -11.91 -8.48
C ARG A 616 30.60 -13.11 -9.25
N GLN A 617 30.35 -13.17 -10.56
CA GLN A 617 30.86 -14.25 -11.42
C GLN A 617 32.38 -14.30 -11.41
N VAL A 618 33.05 -13.14 -11.46
CA VAL A 618 34.51 -13.07 -11.28
C VAL A 618 34.92 -13.64 -9.92
N ILE A 619 34.29 -13.22 -8.82
CA ILE A 619 34.61 -13.71 -7.47
C ILE A 619 34.48 -15.23 -7.41
N LEU A 620 33.35 -15.78 -7.85
CA LEU A 620 33.06 -17.21 -7.77
C LEU A 620 34.01 -18.05 -8.63
N GLN A 621 34.34 -17.58 -9.84
CA GLN A 621 35.27 -18.28 -10.73
C GLN A 621 36.69 -18.29 -10.16
N VAL A 622 37.17 -17.14 -9.66
CA VAL A 622 38.49 -17.04 -9.03
C VAL A 622 38.58 -17.95 -7.81
N GLU A 623 37.56 -17.94 -6.94
CA GLU A 623 37.53 -18.83 -5.77
C GLU A 623 37.50 -20.30 -6.16
N ALA A 624 36.64 -20.69 -7.12
CA ALA A 624 36.53 -22.07 -7.58
C ALA A 624 37.87 -22.58 -8.13
N GLN A 625 38.53 -21.80 -9.00
CA GLN A 625 39.79 -22.20 -9.63
C GLN A 625 40.95 -22.24 -8.62
N CYS A 626 41.03 -21.26 -7.71
CA CYS A 626 42.04 -21.30 -6.66
C CYS A 626 41.85 -22.49 -5.69
N ASN A 627 40.61 -22.93 -5.46
CA ASN A 627 40.34 -24.13 -4.67
C ASN A 627 40.76 -25.41 -5.41
N VAL A 628 40.46 -25.53 -6.71
CA VAL A 628 40.92 -26.66 -7.55
C VAL A 628 42.44 -26.79 -7.54
N ILE A 629 43.16 -25.67 -7.69
CA ILE A 629 44.64 -25.65 -7.61
C ILE A 629 45.09 -26.09 -6.21
N SER A 630 44.48 -25.56 -5.15
CA SER A 630 44.83 -25.91 -3.77
C SER A 630 44.65 -27.40 -3.48
N GLU A 631 43.51 -27.97 -3.88
CA GLU A 631 43.21 -29.40 -3.71
C GLU A 631 44.21 -30.26 -4.48
N ARG A 632 44.49 -29.93 -5.75
CA ARG A 632 45.49 -30.64 -6.56
C ARG A 632 46.86 -30.64 -5.91
N LEU A 633 47.34 -29.47 -5.49
CA LEU A 633 48.67 -29.33 -4.88
C LEU A 633 48.76 -30.02 -3.51
N SER A 634 47.66 -30.13 -2.78
CA SER A 634 47.60 -30.84 -1.49
C SER A 634 47.58 -32.37 -1.63
N SER A 635 47.18 -32.90 -2.79
CA SER A 635 46.91 -34.33 -3.00
C SER A 635 48.15 -35.23 -3.16
N SER A 636 49.34 -34.65 -3.36
CA SER A 636 50.57 -35.41 -3.62
C SER A 636 51.77 -34.87 -2.83
N GLU A 637 52.59 -35.77 -2.30
CA GLU A 637 53.87 -35.41 -1.66
C GLU A 637 54.82 -34.67 -2.61
N SER A 638 54.75 -34.98 -3.91
CA SER A 638 55.58 -34.34 -4.94
C SER A 638 55.33 -32.83 -5.10
N TYR A 639 54.17 -32.34 -4.65
CA TYR A 639 53.79 -30.93 -4.74
C TYR A 639 53.91 -30.18 -3.42
N GLN A 640 54.41 -30.76 -2.33
CA GLN A 640 54.42 -30.14 -1.00
C GLN A 640 55.10 -28.76 -0.94
N LYS A 641 56.23 -28.59 -1.63
CA LYS A 641 56.92 -27.29 -1.72
C LYS A 641 56.06 -26.26 -2.46
N MET A 642 55.51 -26.65 -3.61
CA MET A 642 54.64 -25.81 -4.44
C MET A 642 53.35 -25.44 -3.70
N HIS A 643 52.77 -26.38 -2.95
CA HIS A 643 51.62 -26.17 -2.10
C HIS A 643 51.90 -25.14 -1.00
N GLY A 644 53.08 -25.18 -0.36
CA GLY A 644 53.51 -24.19 0.62
C GLY A 644 53.64 -22.78 0.03
N GLU A 645 54.29 -22.65 -1.13
CA GLU A 645 54.44 -21.38 -1.86
C GLU A 645 53.09 -20.83 -2.36
N TRP A 646 52.25 -21.70 -2.93
CA TRP A 646 50.89 -21.36 -3.35
C TRP A 646 50.05 -20.87 -2.18
N LYS A 647 50.09 -21.57 -1.04
CA LYS A 647 49.34 -21.18 0.16
C LYS A 647 49.73 -19.79 0.66
N GLY A 648 51.00 -19.40 0.52
CA GLY A 648 51.49 -18.06 0.86
C GLY A 648 51.13 -16.97 -0.17
N ALA A 649 50.90 -17.32 -1.44
CA ALA A 649 50.72 -16.36 -2.53
C ALA A 649 49.25 -16.17 -2.98
N GLN A 650 48.41 -17.20 -2.83
CA GLN A 650 47.05 -17.23 -3.39
C GLN A 650 46.13 -16.12 -2.86
N GLU A 651 46.28 -15.70 -1.61
CA GLU A 651 45.46 -14.63 -1.01
C GLU A 651 45.72 -13.28 -1.69
N SER A 652 46.99 -12.95 -1.93
CA SER A 652 47.40 -11.73 -2.63
C SER A 652 46.95 -11.73 -4.09
N TYR A 653 46.99 -12.89 -4.74
CA TYR A 653 46.53 -13.07 -6.11
C TYR A 653 45.02 -12.83 -6.24
N ARG A 654 44.19 -13.50 -5.42
CA ARG A 654 42.73 -13.28 -5.36
C ARG A 654 42.40 -11.79 -5.17
N LYS A 655 43.07 -11.12 -4.22
CA LYS A 655 42.89 -9.68 -3.96
C LYS A 655 43.14 -8.82 -5.20
N LYS A 656 44.27 -9.04 -5.90
CA LYS A 656 44.60 -8.28 -7.11
C LYS A 656 43.49 -8.45 -8.15
N LEU A 657 43.00 -9.67 -8.36
CA LEU A 657 41.93 -9.92 -9.32
C LEU A 657 40.62 -9.23 -8.95
N TYR A 658 40.19 -9.28 -7.68
CA TYR A 658 38.96 -8.60 -7.26
C TYR A 658 39.05 -7.09 -7.43
N MET A 659 40.20 -6.49 -7.07
CA MET A 659 40.42 -5.05 -7.27
C MET A 659 40.43 -4.67 -8.76
N LEU A 660 41.09 -5.47 -9.60
CA LEU A 660 41.13 -5.23 -11.05
C LEU A 660 39.76 -5.38 -11.68
N ALA A 661 38.97 -6.35 -11.22
CA ALA A 661 37.61 -6.55 -11.69
C ALA A 661 36.70 -5.38 -11.30
N TYR A 662 36.80 -4.91 -10.06
CA TYR A 662 36.09 -3.72 -9.59
C TYR A 662 36.51 -2.47 -10.37
N ASP A 663 37.83 -2.22 -10.53
CA ASP A 663 38.37 -1.09 -11.29
C ASP A 663 37.86 -1.11 -12.74
N GLY A 664 37.87 -2.28 -13.39
CA GLY A 664 37.41 -2.44 -14.78
C GLY A 664 35.90 -2.20 -14.95
N LEU A 665 35.09 -2.70 -14.01
CA LEU A 665 33.63 -2.53 -14.05
C LEU A 665 33.19 -1.10 -13.68
N MET A 666 33.96 -0.39 -12.86
CA MET A 666 33.65 0.99 -12.47
C MET A 666 34.24 2.02 -13.43
N ASN A 667 35.36 1.70 -14.08
CA ASN A 667 36.06 2.58 -15.02
C ASN A 667 36.50 1.80 -16.27
N PRO A 668 35.65 1.67 -17.29
CA PRO A 668 35.92 0.87 -18.50
C PRO A 668 37.18 1.27 -19.28
N HIS A 669 37.67 2.51 -19.12
CA HIS A 669 38.90 3.01 -19.76
C HIS A 669 40.20 2.64 -19.02
N THR A 670 40.11 1.96 -17.88
CA THR A 670 41.28 1.53 -17.12
C THR A 670 42.04 0.45 -17.89
N LYS A 671 43.37 0.58 -18.01
CA LYS A 671 44.23 -0.46 -18.60
C LYS A 671 44.36 -1.66 -17.64
N VAL A 672 43.31 -2.48 -17.54
CA VAL A 672 43.25 -3.65 -16.65
C VAL A 672 44.13 -4.79 -17.17
N ARG A 673 44.17 -5.00 -18.49
CA ARG A 673 44.88 -6.11 -19.15
C ARG A 673 46.35 -6.24 -18.74
N THR A 674 47.11 -5.13 -18.73
CA THR A 674 48.54 -5.16 -18.37
C THR A 674 48.78 -5.42 -16.89
N ARG A 675 47.89 -4.94 -16.01
CA ARG A 675 47.97 -5.17 -14.55
C ARG A 675 47.59 -6.61 -14.19
N LEU A 676 46.66 -7.19 -14.95
CA LEU A 676 46.16 -8.55 -14.80
C LEU A 676 47.23 -9.58 -15.24
N GLN A 677 47.86 -9.39 -16.41
CA GLN A 677 49.04 -10.15 -16.86
C GLN A 677 50.23 -10.09 -15.87
N ALA A 678 50.41 -8.95 -15.20
CA ALA A 678 51.44 -8.82 -14.16
C ALA A 678 51.10 -9.66 -12.92
N ALA A 679 49.83 -9.70 -12.51
CA ALA A 679 49.36 -10.55 -11.40
C ALA A 679 49.47 -12.05 -11.74
N GLU A 680 49.15 -12.41 -12.98
CA GLU A 680 49.28 -13.76 -13.55
C GLU A 680 50.74 -14.24 -13.54
N LYS A 681 51.68 -13.42 -14.05
CA LYS A 681 53.10 -13.77 -14.13
C LYS A 681 53.72 -14.12 -12.77
N ASP A 682 53.30 -13.44 -11.72
CA ASP A 682 53.82 -13.69 -10.37
C ASP A 682 53.37 -15.05 -9.84
N ILE A 683 52.11 -15.45 -10.07
CA ILE A 683 51.57 -16.70 -9.56
C ILE A 683 51.99 -17.91 -10.42
N LEU A 684 52.16 -17.72 -11.73
CA LEU A 684 52.64 -18.76 -12.64
C LEU A 684 54.05 -19.26 -12.30
N LYS A 685 54.92 -18.42 -11.73
CA LYS A 685 56.25 -18.86 -11.27
C LYS A 685 56.19 -19.97 -10.21
N ILE A 686 55.07 -20.06 -9.49
CA ILE A 686 54.84 -21.05 -8.43
C ILE A 686 54.21 -22.30 -9.02
N VAL A 687 53.11 -22.14 -9.76
CA VAL A 687 52.26 -23.27 -10.20
C VAL A 687 52.64 -23.86 -11.57
N ASP A 688 53.46 -23.15 -12.33
CA ASP A 688 53.98 -23.52 -13.66
C ASP A 688 55.48 -23.20 -13.76
N PRO A 689 56.31 -23.76 -12.85
CA PRO A 689 57.74 -23.43 -12.81
C PRO A 689 58.46 -23.99 -14.03
N GLN A 690 59.37 -23.21 -14.60
CA GLN A 690 60.22 -23.68 -15.69
C GLN A 690 61.18 -24.78 -15.19
N LEU A 691 61.20 -25.92 -15.88
CA LEU A 691 62.16 -27.00 -15.61
C LEU A 691 63.60 -26.49 -15.76
N GLU A 692 64.46 -26.80 -14.80
CA GLU A 692 65.89 -26.45 -14.83
C GLU A 692 66.59 -27.04 -16.07
N PRO A 693 67.56 -26.33 -16.69
CA PRO A 693 68.25 -26.82 -17.88
C PRO A 693 69.02 -28.12 -17.63
N GLY A 694 68.79 -29.15 -18.46
CA GLY A 694 69.50 -30.43 -18.41
C GLY A 694 68.94 -31.47 -19.37
N ILE A 695 69.62 -32.62 -19.51
CA ILE A 695 69.28 -33.70 -20.46
C ILE A 695 67.82 -34.17 -20.32
N TYR A 696 67.30 -34.19 -19.08
CA TYR A 696 65.92 -34.59 -18.81
C TYR A 696 64.88 -33.60 -19.35
N LYS A 697 65.21 -32.30 -19.39
CA LYS A 697 64.35 -31.26 -19.97
C LYS A 697 64.28 -31.41 -21.49
N ASP A 698 65.43 -31.58 -22.14
CA ASP A 698 65.50 -31.73 -23.61
C ASP A 698 64.69 -32.93 -24.11
N VAL A 699 64.73 -34.05 -23.37
CA VAL A 699 63.93 -35.25 -23.67
C VAL A 699 62.44 -35.01 -23.47
N ILE A 700 62.04 -34.32 -22.39
CA ILE A 700 60.64 -34.00 -22.11
C ILE A 700 60.09 -33.01 -23.15
N ASP A 701 60.85 -31.99 -23.54
CA ASP A 701 60.46 -30.99 -24.53
C ASP A 701 60.23 -31.62 -25.91
N VAL A 702 61.09 -32.58 -26.31
CA VAL A 702 60.90 -33.38 -27.54
C VAL A 702 59.64 -34.25 -27.46
N LEU A 703 59.39 -34.90 -26.32
CA LEU A 703 58.19 -35.73 -26.13
C LEU A 703 56.90 -34.88 -26.16
N ILE A 704 56.92 -33.69 -25.55
CA ILE A 704 55.81 -32.72 -25.59
C ILE A 704 55.55 -32.27 -27.03
N ALA A 705 56.59 -31.96 -27.80
CA ALA A 705 56.48 -31.58 -29.20
C ALA A 705 55.85 -32.71 -30.04
N ILE A 706 56.32 -33.94 -29.86
CA ILE A 706 55.80 -35.12 -30.55
C ILE A 706 54.33 -35.38 -30.19
N ALA A 707 53.98 -35.32 -28.90
CA ALA A 707 52.60 -35.52 -28.44
C ALA A 707 51.65 -34.45 -29.02
N ASN A 708 52.10 -33.19 -29.06
CA ASN A 708 51.36 -32.08 -29.66
C ASN A 708 51.13 -32.24 -31.16
N ILE A 709 52.14 -32.70 -31.90
CA ILE A 709 52.04 -33.00 -33.33
C ILE A 709 51.01 -34.11 -33.54
N PHE A 710 51.10 -35.20 -32.79
CA PHE A 710 50.15 -36.30 -32.91
C PHE A 710 48.71 -35.87 -32.60
N ILE A 711 48.48 -35.13 -31.53
CA ILE A 711 47.12 -34.64 -31.19
C ILE A 711 46.58 -33.74 -32.29
N SER A 712 47.40 -32.84 -32.84
CA SER A 712 46.98 -31.91 -33.89
C SER A 712 46.66 -32.61 -35.20
N VAL A 713 47.47 -33.59 -35.59
CA VAL A 713 47.28 -34.38 -36.82
C VAL A 713 46.07 -35.30 -36.71
N PHE A 714 45.93 -36.06 -35.60
CA PHE A 714 44.85 -37.02 -35.44
C PHE A 714 43.49 -36.38 -35.14
N SER A 715 43.47 -35.20 -34.53
CA SER A 715 42.22 -34.46 -34.29
C SER A 715 41.84 -33.50 -35.42
N LEU A 716 42.62 -33.46 -36.53
CA LEU A 716 42.49 -32.45 -37.58
C LEU A 716 42.43 -31.02 -36.99
N THR A 717 43.24 -30.74 -35.98
CA THR A 717 43.27 -29.51 -35.17
C THR A 717 41.99 -29.19 -34.38
N GLY A 718 40.95 -30.03 -34.45
CA GLY A 718 39.67 -29.80 -33.77
C GLY A 718 39.81 -29.79 -32.24
N ALA A 719 40.58 -30.72 -31.67
CA ALA A 719 40.84 -30.75 -30.23
C ALA A 719 41.67 -29.53 -29.78
N ASN A 720 42.65 -29.10 -30.57
CA ASN A 720 43.47 -27.92 -30.29
C ASN A 720 42.68 -26.61 -30.38
N ARG A 721 41.75 -26.50 -31.34
CA ARG A 721 40.83 -25.35 -31.45
C ARG A 721 39.84 -25.29 -30.28
N LEU A 722 39.27 -26.43 -29.90
CA LEU A 722 38.41 -26.51 -28.72
C LEU A 722 39.22 -26.13 -27.47
N LYS A 723 40.42 -26.69 -27.27
CA LYS A 723 41.29 -26.30 -26.16
C LYS A 723 41.57 -24.78 -26.14
N HIS A 724 41.96 -24.21 -27.28
CA HIS A 724 42.26 -22.78 -27.41
C HIS A 724 41.04 -21.90 -27.05
N HIS A 725 39.83 -22.30 -27.45
CA HIS A 725 38.62 -21.56 -27.11
C HIS A 725 38.35 -21.51 -25.60
N TRP A 726 38.64 -22.61 -24.88
CA TRP A 726 38.36 -22.72 -23.45
C TRP A 726 39.49 -22.21 -22.54
N THR A 727 40.75 -22.36 -22.95
CA THR A 727 41.92 -22.06 -22.09
C THR A 727 42.90 -21.05 -22.69
N GLY A 728 42.66 -20.59 -23.92
CA GLY A 728 43.56 -19.69 -24.64
C GLY A 728 44.87 -20.33 -25.11
N ASN A 729 45.01 -21.65 -24.94
CA ASN A 729 46.22 -22.38 -25.29
C ASN A 729 45.94 -23.44 -26.36
N PHE A 730 46.69 -23.39 -27.46
CA PHE A 730 46.52 -24.30 -28.59
C PHE A 730 47.18 -25.66 -28.37
N TRP A 731 48.24 -25.72 -27.56
CA TRP A 731 49.07 -26.93 -27.39
C TRP A 731 48.73 -27.66 -26.09
N PHE A 732 48.68 -28.99 -26.15
CA PHE A 732 48.53 -29.89 -25.02
C PHE A 732 49.91 -30.17 -24.39
N PHE A 733 50.08 -30.08 -23.08
CA PHE A 733 51.34 -30.38 -22.36
C PHE A 733 52.49 -29.37 -22.43
N ASN A 734 52.31 -28.17 -22.99
CA ASN A 734 53.34 -27.11 -22.94
C ASN A 734 53.39 -26.36 -21.59
N GLN A 735 52.45 -26.63 -20.68
CA GLN A 735 52.25 -25.95 -19.39
C GLN A 735 51.68 -26.94 -18.37
N SER A 736 51.82 -26.64 -17.08
CA SER A 736 51.15 -27.39 -16.02
C SER A 736 49.62 -27.17 -16.05
N ALA A 737 48.85 -28.15 -15.56
CA ALA A 737 47.39 -28.02 -15.44
C ALA A 737 46.98 -26.82 -14.57
N SER A 738 47.74 -26.54 -13.51
CA SER A 738 47.49 -25.38 -12.64
C SER A 738 47.86 -24.06 -13.33
N GLY A 739 48.87 -24.05 -14.19
CA GLY A 739 49.21 -22.90 -15.03
C GLY A 739 48.17 -22.61 -16.10
N GLU A 740 47.56 -23.65 -16.66
CA GLU A 740 46.44 -23.53 -17.61
C GLU A 740 45.19 -22.93 -16.95
N GLU A 741 44.88 -23.32 -15.70
CA GLU A 741 43.77 -22.76 -14.93
C GLU A 741 43.95 -21.28 -14.59
N ILE A 742 45.16 -20.85 -14.20
CA ILE A 742 45.46 -19.44 -13.93
C ILE A 742 45.26 -18.57 -15.18
N ARG A 743 45.70 -19.04 -16.34
CA ARG A 743 45.52 -18.35 -17.64
C ARG A 743 44.05 -18.27 -18.05
N ALA A 744 43.28 -19.34 -17.80
CA ALA A 744 41.85 -19.36 -18.05
C ALA A 744 41.09 -18.37 -17.15
N VAL A 745 41.49 -18.23 -15.88
CA VAL A 745 40.94 -17.22 -14.96
C VAL A 745 41.20 -15.81 -15.49
N ASP A 746 42.42 -15.51 -15.92
CA ASP A 746 42.83 -14.20 -16.46
C ASP A 746 41.93 -13.80 -17.66
N ARG A 747 41.77 -14.71 -18.63
CA ARG A 747 40.90 -14.51 -19.81
C ARG A 747 39.43 -14.34 -19.41
N SER A 748 38.95 -15.14 -18.47
CA SER A 748 37.56 -15.04 -18.00
C SER A 748 37.28 -13.71 -17.30
N VAL A 749 38.21 -13.24 -16.46
CA VAL A 749 38.11 -11.92 -15.83
C VAL A 749 38.04 -10.82 -16.89
N LEU A 750 38.89 -10.85 -17.92
CA LEU A 750 38.84 -9.87 -19.01
C LEU A 750 37.49 -9.87 -19.74
N LYS A 751 36.97 -11.07 -20.07
CA LYS A 751 35.66 -11.20 -20.71
C LYS A 751 34.56 -10.63 -19.82
N LEU A 752 34.57 -10.96 -18.53
CA LEU A 752 33.56 -10.51 -17.58
C LEU A 752 33.65 -9.02 -17.22
N ILE A 753 34.69 -8.29 -17.62
CA ILE A 753 34.81 -6.84 -17.38
C ILE A 753 34.82 -5.98 -18.65
N ALA A 754 34.85 -6.58 -19.84
CA ALA A 754 34.81 -5.85 -21.11
C ALA A 754 33.45 -5.19 -21.37
N PRO A 755 33.37 -3.95 -21.89
CA PRO A 755 32.10 -3.34 -22.30
C PRO A 755 31.47 -4.15 -23.45
N GLU A 756 30.13 -4.25 -23.49
CA GLU A 756 29.38 -5.09 -24.45
C GLU A 756 29.76 -4.84 -25.92
N GLU A 757 30.18 -3.61 -26.28
CA GLU A 757 30.58 -3.23 -27.63
C GLU A 757 31.94 -3.81 -28.09
N ALA A 758 32.72 -4.43 -27.20
CA ALA A 758 34.01 -5.04 -27.55
C ALA A 758 33.89 -6.46 -28.14
N GLU A 759 32.73 -7.13 -27.99
CA GLU A 759 32.54 -8.51 -28.49
C GLU A 759 32.52 -8.58 -30.03
N GLU A 760 32.14 -7.52 -30.74
CA GLU A 760 32.16 -7.54 -32.22
C GLU A 760 33.56 -7.27 -32.80
N ALA A 761 34.37 -6.44 -32.14
CA ALA A 761 35.70 -6.06 -32.64
C ALA A 761 36.79 -7.11 -32.36
N GLU A 762 36.76 -7.79 -31.19
CA GLU A 762 37.74 -8.85 -30.90
C GLU A 762 37.51 -10.11 -31.75
N VAL A 763 36.27 -10.40 -32.17
CA VAL A 763 35.99 -11.52 -33.07
C VAL A 763 36.51 -11.26 -34.49
N GLU A 764 36.51 -10.02 -34.98
CA GLU A 764 37.12 -9.68 -36.28
C GLU A 764 38.66 -9.66 -36.23
N GLU A 765 39.28 -9.15 -35.15
CA GLU A 765 40.74 -9.02 -35.04
C GLU A 765 41.46 -10.37 -34.76
N GLU A 766 40.82 -11.32 -34.05
CA GLU A 766 41.33 -12.69 -33.88
C GLU A 766 41.14 -13.55 -35.16
N TYR A 767 40.10 -13.28 -35.97
CA TYR A 767 39.88 -13.94 -37.26
C TYR A 767 40.96 -13.59 -38.30
N GLU A 768 41.40 -12.32 -38.35
CA GLU A 768 42.46 -11.89 -39.27
C GLU A 768 43.85 -12.36 -38.82
N ASN A 769 44.16 -12.33 -37.52
CA ASN A 769 45.49 -12.72 -37.04
C ASN A 769 45.71 -14.25 -36.95
N GLY A 770 44.66 -15.04 -36.78
CA GLY A 770 44.74 -16.51 -36.73
C GLY A 770 45.01 -17.19 -38.08
N ILE A 771 44.69 -16.53 -39.20
CA ILE A 771 44.89 -17.09 -40.55
C ILE A 771 46.35 -16.91 -41.04
N TRP A 772 47.08 -15.90 -40.53
CA TRP A 772 48.42 -15.56 -41.01
C TRP A 772 49.59 -16.14 -40.20
N SER A 773 49.36 -16.76 -39.02
CA SER A 773 50.45 -17.32 -38.20
C SER A 773 50.71 -18.83 -38.34
N ILE A 774 50.13 -19.50 -39.35
CA ILE A 774 50.19 -20.98 -39.53
C ILE A 774 51.11 -21.40 -40.70
N MET A 775 52.24 -20.71 -40.92
CA MET A 775 53.34 -21.28 -41.71
C MET A 775 54.65 -21.21 -40.93
N PRO A 776 55.27 -22.35 -40.59
CA PRO A 776 56.66 -22.34 -40.16
C PRO A 776 57.51 -21.98 -41.38
N PHE A 777 58.11 -20.79 -41.38
CA PHE A 777 59.21 -20.50 -42.28
C PHE A 777 60.36 -21.45 -41.95
N VAL A 778 60.66 -22.31 -42.92
CA VAL A 778 61.90 -23.05 -43.02
C VAL A 778 63.08 -22.08 -42.98
N LYS A 779 63.96 -22.26 -41.99
CA LYS A 779 65.41 -22.26 -42.21
C LYS A 779 66.08 -23.25 -41.28
#